data_AF-A0A264W188-F1
#
_entry.id   AF-A0A264W188-F1
#
_cell.length_a   1.000
_cell.length_b   1.000
_cell.length_c   1.000
_cell.angle_alpha   90.00
_cell.angle_beta   90.00
_cell.angle_gamma   90.00
#
_symmetry.space_group_name_H-M   'P 1'
#
loop_
_entity.id
_entity.type
_entity.pdbx_description
1 polymer ?
#
loop_
_entity_poly.entity_id
_entity_poly.type
_entity_poly.pdbx_seq_one_letter_code
_entity_poly.pdbx_strand_id
1 'polypeptide(L)'
;QSGVVGEEYETTPEEIEGYVLIETPANASGEFTKEAQTVIYVYAPKQDPINEGTLTVEYVDEDGNPLLDPTVETGEVGSPYETTAPEIEGFELIETPSNATGEFTEDPQTVTYVYKPVQMPVETGTVVVNHVDSEGNPLAGTELLSGEVGTGYTTEEKVFEGYVLVAVPNNASGSFTKETQSVTYVYTPEEVTEVKGVIVIEYVDENGNPIASPTVSSGLIGSGYATTPLEIAGYELVEVPFNADGSFSNEPQIIKYVYVKKADPMGTIVVVHVDEEGNELIAAETVTGVIGSPYNTEAATIAGYELVQTPGNAAGSFTGEQQIVTYVYAPVETEVPTGTVLVEYVNEQGESLVTRDSFTGEVNSPYSTQPVQIEGYELIATPENAAGVFTEGTQVVTYVYALIPEEPVETQGAIVVQFVDEAGNILKDSQAYTGVVGAAYSTDPAVIEGYELIVTPENASGIYTADTQIITYVYSKIAVEPQNGIVNVIFVDEDGNPLADPQMLTDVIGEAYSTSPAAIDGYELVITPDNANGTFKEAPQTVVYVYSSTEVPVEMGEVTIKHVDQDGNPIADSEKLTGEVGSEYTSTPKEIEGYKLVEQPENANGTFTDGSQTVTYVYEKIKDTPVSGEVKVIYVDQDGNPIADSEKLTGEVGSEYTSTPKEIEGYKLVEQPENANGTFTDGSQTVTYVYEKIKDTPVSGEVKVIYVDQDGNPIADSEKLTGEVGSEYTSTPKEIEGYKLVEQPENANGTFTDGSQTVTYVYEKITSNPVPTEPQPTEPQPTEPQPDHPEPDQPVQDKLPQTATNTFNIMIMGGLMMIIGMIMLLVWNKRRKTLEVM
;
A
#
# COMPACT_ATOMS: atom_id res chain seq x y z
N GLN A 1 -115.88 81.54 -20.42
CA GLN A 1 -116.77 82.21 -21.41
C GLN A 1 -118.22 81.97 -21.02
N SER A 2 -119.21 82.51 -21.75
CA SER A 2 -120.64 82.22 -21.54
C SER A 2 -121.37 82.16 -22.89
N GLY A 3 -122.12 81.10 -23.15
CA GLY A 3 -122.90 80.91 -24.38
C GLY A 3 -124.21 80.15 -24.15
N VAL A 4 -124.92 79.79 -25.22
CA VAL A 4 -126.19 79.07 -25.11
C VAL A 4 -125.93 77.57 -24.89
N VAL A 5 -126.75 76.94 -24.06
CA VAL A 5 -126.60 75.51 -23.73
C VAL A 5 -126.72 74.66 -25.00
N GLY A 6 -125.67 73.88 -25.30
CA GLY A 6 -125.53 73.08 -26.52
C GLY A 6 -124.81 73.77 -27.69
N GLU A 7 -124.32 75.00 -27.52
CA GLU A 7 -123.35 75.59 -28.47
C GLU A 7 -121.92 75.23 -28.07
N GLU A 8 -121.05 75.00 -29.07
CA GLU A 8 -119.63 74.75 -28.85
C GLU A 8 -118.89 76.00 -28.34
N TYR A 9 -117.91 75.78 -27.46
CA TYR A 9 -116.89 76.71 -27.04
C TYR A 9 -115.50 76.14 -27.32
N GLU A 10 -114.55 77.05 -27.50
CA GLU A 10 -113.13 76.75 -27.52
C GLU A 10 -112.40 77.81 -26.71
N THR A 11 -111.40 77.40 -25.96
CA THR A 11 -110.50 78.26 -25.20
C THR A 11 -109.09 78.07 -25.71
N THR A 12 -108.29 79.13 -25.64
CA THR A 12 -106.86 79.10 -25.97
C THR A 12 -106.05 79.37 -24.70
N PRO A 13 -104.90 78.70 -24.51
CA PRO A 13 -103.96 79.06 -23.45
C PRO A 13 -103.49 80.51 -23.62
N GLU A 14 -103.25 81.20 -22.50
CA GLU A 14 -102.61 82.52 -22.49
C GLU A 14 -101.08 82.36 -22.50
N GLU A 15 -100.34 83.28 -23.11
CA GLU A 15 -98.87 83.22 -23.14
C GLU A 15 -98.30 83.89 -21.89
N ILE A 16 -97.55 83.14 -21.08
CA ILE A 16 -97.03 83.59 -19.78
C ILE A 16 -95.51 83.75 -19.87
N GLU A 17 -95.03 85.00 -19.78
CA GLU A 17 -93.61 85.33 -19.84
C GLU A 17 -92.81 84.62 -18.73
N GLY A 18 -91.67 84.03 -19.09
CA GLY A 18 -90.83 83.22 -18.20
C GLY A 18 -91.30 81.77 -17.99
N TYR A 19 -92.45 81.37 -18.54
CA TYR A 19 -93.00 80.02 -18.42
C TYR A 19 -93.24 79.39 -19.81
N VAL A 20 -93.40 78.07 -19.85
CA VAL A 20 -93.84 77.29 -21.02
C VAL A 20 -95.07 76.47 -20.66
N LEU A 21 -96.04 76.41 -21.58
CA LEU A 21 -97.21 75.54 -21.45
C LEU A 21 -96.76 74.08 -21.57
N ILE A 22 -97.05 73.27 -20.56
CA ILE A 22 -96.68 71.84 -20.52
C ILE A 22 -97.89 70.91 -20.64
N GLU A 23 -99.10 71.37 -20.31
CA GLU A 23 -100.32 70.57 -20.46
C GLU A 23 -101.52 71.40 -20.93
N THR A 24 -102.19 70.91 -21.98
CA THR A 24 -103.46 71.44 -22.49
C THR A 24 -104.59 70.50 -22.04
N PRO A 25 -105.61 70.99 -21.32
CA PRO A 25 -106.67 70.14 -20.78
C PRO A 25 -107.59 69.61 -21.88
N ALA A 26 -108.06 68.37 -21.73
CA ALA A 26 -108.90 67.71 -22.73
C ALA A 26 -110.28 68.39 -22.96
N ASN A 27 -110.72 69.26 -22.04
CA ASN A 27 -111.94 70.07 -22.19
C ASN A 27 -111.66 71.52 -22.62
N ALA A 28 -110.51 71.79 -23.25
CA ALA A 28 -110.20 73.09 -23.85
C ALA A 28 -111.24 73.54 -24.90
N SER A 29 -111.93 72.59 -25.53
CA SER A 29 -113.16 72.79 -26.30
C SER A 29 -114.25 71.80 -25.87
N GLY A 30 -115.51 72.14 -26.14
CA GLY A 30 -116.70 71.34 -25.81
C GLY A 30 -117.99 72.16 -25.89
N GLU A 31 -119.15 71.59 -25.55
CA GLU A 31 -120.41 72.35 -25.53
C GLU A 31 -120.66 73.05 -24.19
N PHE A 32 -121.26 74.24 -24.23
CA PHE A 32 -121.78 74.92 -23.05
C PHE A 32 -122.90 74.11 -22.40
N THR A 33 -122.79 73.85 -21.10
CA THR A 33 -123.84 73.20 -20.30
C THR A 33 -124.53 74.21 -19.37
N LYS A 34 -125.53 73.73 -18.60
CA LYS A 34 -126.19 74.56 -17.57
C LYS A 34 -125.35 74.74 -16.31
N GLU A 35 -124.30 73.93 -16.14
CA GLU A 35 -123.38 74.00 -15.01
C GLU A 35 -122.09 74.72 -15.45
N ALA A 36 -121.40 75.36 -14.50
CA ALA A 36 -120.17 76.05 -14.80
C ALA A 36 -119.05 75.04 -15.09
N GLN A 37 -118.54 75.06 -16.32
CA GLN A 37 -117.40 74.24 -16.74
C GLN A 37 -116.09 75.03 -16.54
N THR A 38 -115.10 74.37 -15.93
CA THR A 38 -113.76 74.94 -15.68
C THR A 38 -112.73 74.26 -16.58
N VAL A 39 -111.87 75.05 -17.20
CA VAL A 39 -110.75 74.61 -18.04
C VAL A 39 -109.46 75.12 -17.40
N ILE A 40 -108.46 74.27 -17.22
CA ILE A 40 -107.20 74.59 -16.50
C ILE A 40 -106.00 74.22 -17.37
N TYR A 41 -105.18 75.20 -17.71
CA TYR A 41 -103.91 75.02 -18.42
C TYR A 41 -102.74 74.99 -17.43
N VAL A 42 -101.73 74.15 -17.69
CA VAL A 42 -100.58 73.96 -16.76
C VAL A 42 -99.29 74.42 -17.42
N TYR A 43 -98.52 75.22 -16.68
CA TYR A 43 -97.28 75.86 -17.14
C TYR A 43 -96.12 75.59 -16.17
N ALA A 44 -94.89 75.55 -16.67
CA ALA A 44 -93.66 75.41 -15.88
C ALA A 44 -92.64 76.51 -16.25
N PRO A 45 -91.79 76.98 -15.31
CA PRO A 45 -90.82 78.04 -15.58
C PRO A 45 -89.72 77.56 -16.55
N LYS A 46 -89.22 78.47 -17.40
CA LYS A 46 -88.01 78.24 -18.20
C LYS A 46 -86.78 78.22 -17.26
N GLN A 47 -85.86 77.29 -17.50
CA GLN A 47 -84.54 77.27 -16.87
C GLN A 47 -83.47 77.65 -17.90
N ASP A 48 -82.45 78.38 -17.44
CA ASP A 48 -81.25 78.72 -18.23
C ASP A 48 -80.23 77.56 -18.19
N PRO A 49 -79.38 77.39 -19.23
CA PRO A 49 -78.42 76.29 -19.28
C PRO A 49 -77.25 76.48 -18.31
N ILE A 50 -76.79 75.38 -17.73
CA ILE A 50 -75.61 75.28 -16.87
C ILE A 50 -74.36 75.15 -17.76
N ASN A 51 -73.29 75.90 -17.51
CA ASN A 51 -72.00 75.68 -18.16
C ASN A 51 -71.27 74.53 -17.44
N GLU A 52 -71.05 73.42 -18.15
CA GLU A 52 -70.28 72.26 -17.69
C GLU A 52 -68.87 72.26 -18.31
N GLY A 53 -67.87 71.96 -17.50
CA GLY A 53 -66.48 71.72 -17.93
C GLY A 53 -66.22 70.22 -18.11
N THR A 54 -65.27 69.87 -18.98
CA THR A 54 -64.88 68.47 -19.28
C THR A 54 -63.45 68.18 -18.79
N LEU A 55 -63.29 67.10 -18.02
CA LEU A 55 -62.01 66.56 -17.59
C LEU A 55 -61.76 65.23 -18.31
N THR A 56 -60.57 65.03 -18.87
CA THR A 56 -60.12 63.74 -19.44
C THR A 56 -58.95 63.20 -18.61
N VAL A 57 -59.01 61.95 -18.19
CA VAL A 57 -57.93 61.27 -17.47
C VAL A 57 -57.30 60.22 -18.36
N GLU A 58 -55.99 60.31 -18.55
CA GLU A 58 -55.19 59.45 -19.41
C GLU A 58 -54.19 58.63 -18.58
N TYR A 59 -53.89 57.42 -19.05
CA TYR A 59 -52.96 56.49 -18.40
C TYR A 59 -51.95 56.03 -19.44
N VAL A 60 -50.68 56.43 -19.30
CA VAL A 60 -49.65 56.24 -20.34
C VAL A 60 -48.37 55.62 -19.78
N ASP A 61 -47.54 55.03 -20.65
CA ASP A 61 -46.18 54.64 -20.32
C ASP A 61 -45.17 55.82 -20.36
N GLU A 62 -43.91 55.55 -20.01
CA GLU A 62 -42.79 56.52 -20.08
C GLU A 62 -42.59 57.18 -21.46
N ASP A 63 -43.06 56.55 -22.54
CA ASP A 63 -42.97 57.05 -23.92
C ASP A 63 -44.26 57.78 -24.38
N GLY A 64 -45.30 57.81 -23.55
CA GLY A 64 -46.58 58.47 -23.82
C GLY A 64 -47.61 57.61 -24.57
N ASN A 65 -47.42 56.29 -24.66
CA ASN A 65 -48.40 55.39 -25.26
C ASN A 65 -49.53 55.07 -24.27
N PRO A 66 -50.82 55.06 -24.68
CA PRO A 66 -51.94 54.77 -23.79
C PRO A 66 -51.96 53.30 -23.36
N LEU A 67 -52.06 53.07 -22.05
CA LEU A 67 -52.14 51.75 -21.41
C LEU A 67 -53.58 51.32 -21.12
N LEU A 68 -54.49 52.28 -20.94
CA LEU A 68 -55.93 52.09 -20.77
C LEU A 68 -56.69 53.13 -21.60
N ASP A 69 -57.96 52.84 -21.91
CA ASP A 69 -58.85 53.84 -22.50
C ASP A 69 -59.04 55.02 -21.51
N PRO A 70 -59.00 56.29 -21.98
CA PRO A 70 -59.12 57.44 -21.11
C PRO A 70 -60.52 57.61 -20.56
N THR A 71 -60.64 58.04 -19.29
CA THR A 71 -61.94 58.34 -18.67
C THR A 71 -62.28 59.82 -18.86
N VAL A 72 -63.56 60.13 -19.05
CA VAL A 72 -64.04 61.51 -19.23
C VAL A 72 -65.10 61.82 -18.19
N GLU A 73 -64.90 62.89 -17.43
CA GLU A 73 -65.82 63.41 -16.43
C GLU A 73 -66.33 64.80 -16.83
N THR A 74 -67.56 65.12 -16.41
CA THR A 74 -68.21 66.41 -16.65
C THR A 74 -68.77 66.97 -15.36
N GLY A 75 -68.51 68.24 -15.06
CA GLY A 75 -68.99 68.91 -13.86
C GLY A 75 -69.25 70.39 -14.07
N GLU A 76 -70.06 71.00 -13.19
CA GLU A 76 -70.34 72.45 -13.26
C GLU A 76 -69.04 73.25 -13.07
N VAL A 77 -68.82 74.26 -13.90
CA VAL A 77 -67.61 75.09 -13.86
C VAL A 77 -67.41 75.72 -12.48
N GLY A 78 -66.23 75.52 -11.88
CA GLY A 78 -65.89 75.90 -10.51
C GLY A 78 -66.19 74.84 -9.46
N SER A 79 -66.75 73.67 -9.82
CA SER A 79 -66.84 72.52 -8.91
C SER A 79 -65.49 71.80 -8.81
N PRO A 80 -65.10 71.28 -7.63
CA PRO A 80 -63.85 70.54 -7.48
C PRO A 80 -63.94 69.14 -8.13
N TYR A 81 -62.80 68.64 -8.60
CA TYR A 81 -62.59 67.25 -9.01
C TYR A 81 -61.37 66.64 -8.30
N GLU A 82 -61.38 65.32 -8.17
CA GLU A 82 -60.28 64.51 -7.65
C GLU A 82 -60.22 63.20 -8.43
N THR A 83 -59.04 62.87 -8.94
CA THR A 83 -58.78 61.68 -9.75
C THR A 83 -57.78 60.78 -9.04
N THR A 84 -57.81 59.48 -9.34
CA THR A 84 -56.89 58.48 -8.79
C THR A 84 -56.35 57.57 -9.87
N ALA A 85 -55.13 57.09 -9.67
CA ALA A 85 -54.49 56.12 -10.56
C ALA A 85 -55.10 54.72 -10.34
N PRO A 86 -55.60 54.03 -11.37
CA PRO A 86 -55.89 52.60 -11.29
C PRO A 86 -54.60 51.78 -11.20
N GLU A 87 -54.71 50.58 -10.64
CA GLU A 87 -53.68 49.55 -10.71
C GLU A 87 -53.71 48.90 -12.10
N ILE A 88 -52.55 48.80 -12.77
CA ILE A 88 -52.42 48.27 -14.13
C ILE A 88 -51.50 47.03 -14.08
N GLU A 89 -52.00 45.87 -14.48
CA GLU A 89 -51.25 44.60 -14.41
C GLU A 89 -49.95 44.69 -15.23
N GLY A 90 -48.82 44.40 -14.58
CA GLY A 90 -47.49 44.47 -15.20
C GLY A 90 -46.84 45.87 -15.23
N PHE A 91 -47.48 46.90 -14.67
CA PHE A 91 -46.97 48.27 -14.65
C PHE A 91 -47.03 48.90 -13.25
N GLU A 92 -45.98 49.62 -12.85
CA GLU A 92 -45.94 50.43 -11.63
C GLU A 92 -46.20 51.92 -11.94
N LEU A 93 -46.95 52.62 -11.09
CA LEU A 93 -47.15 54.07 -11.24
C LEU A 93 -45.87 54.80 -10.80
N ILE A 94 -45.30 55.62 -11.69
CA ILE A 94 -44.08 56.37 -11.42
C ILE A 94 -44.31 57.89 -11.25
N GLU A 95 -45.37 58.45 -11.84
CA GLU A 95 -45.71 59.87 -11.69
C GLU A 95 -47.21 60.10 -11.48
N THR A 96 -47.55 60.75 -10.36
CA THR A 96 -48.87 61.33 -10.11
C THR A 96 -48.85 62.80 -10.57
N PRO A 97 -49.68 63.21 -11.54
CA PRO A 97 -49.66 64.56 -12.07
C PRO A 97 -50.15 65.58 -11.03
N SER A 98 -49.56 66.77 -11.04
CA SER A 98 -49.84 67.82 -10.05
C SER A 98 -51.25 68.42 -10.14
N ASN A 99 -51.97 68.18 -11.23
CA ASN A 99 -53.37 68.55 -11.42
C ASN A 99 -54.36 67.39 -11.23
N ALA A 100 -53.96 66.28 -10.58
CA ALA A 100 -54.88 65.18 -10.23
C ALA A 100 -56.08 65.64 -9.36
N THR A 101 -55.95 66.77 -8.67
CA THR A 101 -57.06 67.51 -8.04
C THR A 101 -57.13 68.93 -8.61
N GLY A 102 -58.34 69.49 -8.71
CA GLY A 102 -58.56 70.81 -9.28
C GLY A 102 -60.02 71.25 -9.22
N GLU A 103 -60.38 72.25 -10.02
CA GLU A 103 -61.77 72.66 -10.29
C GLU A 103 -62.05 72.57 -11.80
N PHE A 104 -63.27 72.21 -12.19
CA PHE A 104 -63.71 72.17 -13.59
C PHE A 104 -63.67 73.56 -14.22
N THR A 105 -63.02 73.72 -15.37
CA THR A 105 -62.96 74.99 -16.14
C THR A 105 -63.82 74.96 -17.40
N GLU A 106 -64.14 76.13 -17.98
CA GLU A 106 -64.80 76.21 -19.29
C GLU A 106 -63.94 75.63 -20.43
N ASP A 107 -62.62 75.74 -20.32
CA ASP A 107 -61.68 75.03 -21.20
C ASP A 107 -61.53 73.56 -20.74
N PRO A 108 -61.49 72.58 -21.67
CA PRO A 108 -61.23 71.18 -21.34
C PRO A 108 -59.89 70.96 -20.64
N GLN A 109 -59.88 70.10 -19.62
CA GLN A 109 -58.71 69.77 -18.81
C GLN A 109 -58.28 68.31 -19.04
N THR A 110 -56.97 68.05 -18.97
CA THR A 110 -56.41 66.69 -19.06
C THR A 110 -55.51 66.40 -17.86
N VAL A 111 -55.66 65.22 -17.28
CA VAL A 111 -54.83 64.66 -16.20
C VAL A 111 -54.19 63.39 -16.73
N THR A 112 -52.86 63.29 -16.70
CA THR A 112 -52.14 62.14 -17.29
C THR A 112 -51.29 61.46 -16.23
N TYR A 113 -51.58 60.20 -15.93
CA TYR A 113 -50.78 59.35 -15.05
C TYR A 113 -49.73 58.58 -15.87
N VAL A 114 -48.48 58.54 -15.39
CA VAL A 114 -47.37 57.88 -16.08
C VAL A 114 -46.92 56.63 -15.32
N TYR A 115 -46.82 55.52 -16.04
CA TYR A 115 -46.49 54.20 -15.52
C TYR A 115 -45.23 53.63 -16.20
N LYS A 116 -44.60 52.67 -15.55
CA LYS A 116 -43.42 51.95 -16.04
C LYS A 116 -43.67 50.44 -16.03
N PRO A 117 -43.29 49.68 -17.07
CA PRO A 117 -43.41 48.22 -17.05
C PRO A 117 -42.50 47.63 -15.96
N VAL A 118 -43.08 46.82 -15.07
CA VAL A 118 -42.36 46.10 -14.02
C VAL A 118 -41.56 44.98 -14.68
N GLN A 119 -40.24 45.02 -14.57
CA GLN A 119 -39.43 43.86 -14.96
C GLN A 119 -39.65 42.75 -13.93
N MET A 120 -40.40 41.71 -14.33
CA MET A 120 -40.49 40.50 -13.51
C MET A 120 -39.08 39.93 -13.30
N PRO A 121 -38.74 39.45 -12.09
CA PRO A 121 -37.50 38.74 -11.89
C PRO A 121 -37.48 37.52 -12.82
N VAL A 122 -36.44 37.41 -13.65
CA VAL A 122 -36.17 36.16 -14.36
C VAL A 122 -35.93 35.09 -13.30
N GLU A 123 -36.78 34.05 -13.27
CA GLU A 123 -36.59 32.94 -12.35
C GLU A 123 -35.25 32.26 -12.68
N THR A 124 -34.35 32.22 -11.69
CA THR A 124 -33.04 31.57 -11.82
C THR A 124 -33.07 30.22 -11.14
N GLY A 125 -32.69 29.17 -11.87
CA GLY A 125 -32.40 27.87 -11.28
C GLY A 125 -31.00 27.81 -10.67
N THR A 126 -30.78 26.82 -9.80
CA THR A 126 -29.46 26.49 -9.25
C THR A 126 -29.14 25.02 -9.50
N VAL A 127 -27.90 24.74 -9.91
CA VAL A 127 -27.34 23.39 -10.04
C VAL A 127 -26.18 23.26 -9.07
N VAL A 128 -26.26 22.25 -8.21
CA VAL A 128 -25.29 21.92 -7.17
C VAL A 128 -24.43 20.76 -7.67
N VAL A 129 -23.13 20.99 -7.85
CA VAL A 129 -22.19 19.97 -8.36
C VAL A 129 -21.36 19.41 -7.22
N ASN A 130 -21.57 18.12 -6.93
CA ASN A 130 -20.88 17.39 -5.89
C ASN A 130 -19.89 16.38 -6.49
N HIS A 131 -18.78 16.19 -5.80
CA HIS A 131 -17.72 15.26 -6.17
C HIS A 131 -17.44 14.40 -4.94
N VAL A 132 -17.83 13.12 -4.97
CA VAL A 132 -17.84 12.24 -3.79
C VAL A 132 -17.17 10.90 -4.07
N ASP A 133 -16.66 10.24 -3.03
CA ASP A 133 -16.26 8.84 -3.14
C ASP A 133 -17.47 7.88 -3.16
N SER A 134 -17.20 6.58 -3.27
CA SER A 134 -18.21 5.51 -3.25
C SER A 134 -18.98 5.37 -1.93
N GLU A 135 -18.52 6.00 -0.86
CA GLU A 135 -19.19 6.07 0.45
C GLU A 135 -20.00 7.36 0.64
N GLY A 136 -19.91 8.30 -0.32
CA GLY A 136 -20.58 9.59 -0.30
C GLY A 136 -19.80 10.73 0.38
N ASN A 137 -18.53 10.53 0.74
CA ASN A 137 -17.70 11.57 1.35
C ASN A 137 -17.24 12.58 0.27
N PRO A 138 -17.25 13.90 0.54
CA PRO A 138 -16.87 14.91 -0.44
C PRO A 138 -15.35 14.96 -0.68
N LEU A 139 -14.94 14.78 -1.94
CA LEU A 139 -13.55 14.87 -2.42
C LEU A 139 -13.15 16.32 -2.79
N ALA A 140 -14.13 17.18 -3.07
CA ALA A 140 -13.94 18.61 -3.28
C ALA A 140 -15.07 19.41 -2.62
N GLY A 141 -14.86 20.73 -2.46
CA GLY A 141 -15.94 21.66 -2.17
C GLY A 141 -16.97 21.68 -3.30
N THR A 142 -18.25 21.70 -2.93
CA THR A 142 -19.41 21.81 -3.82
C THR A 142 -19.35 23.05 -4.69
N GLU A 143 -19.68 22.90 -5.98
CA GLU A 143 -19.80 24.03 -6.92
C GLU A 143 -21.26 24.39 -7.16
N LEU A 144 -21.53 25.66 -7.41
CA LEU A 144 -22.88 26.17 -7.68
C LEU A 144 -22.89 26.86 -9.05
N LEU A 145 -23.71 26.36 -9.97
CA LEU A 145 -24.05 27.06 -11.21
C LEU A 145 -25.44 27.67 -11.04
N SER A 146 -25.65 28.87 -11.59
CA SER A 146 -26.96 29.51 -11.65
C SER A 146 -27.20 30.12 -13.03
N GLY A 147 -28.45 30.09 -13.47
CA GLY A 147 -28.89 30.61 -14.77
C GLY A 147 -30.41 30.66 -14.88
N GLU A 148 -30.91 31.36 -15.90
CA GLU A 148 -32.34 31.54 -16.12
C GLU A 148 -33.03 30.20 -16.40
N VAL A 149 -34.21 29.98 -15.82
CA VAL A 149 -34.98 28.74 -15.99
C VAL A 149 -35.26 28.47 -17.47
N GLY A 150 -34.94 27.25 -17.92
CA GLY A 150 -35.02 26.83 -19.32
C GLY A 150 -33.73 27.04 -20.13
N THR A 151 -32.72 27.76 -19.61
CA THR A 151 -31.40 27.84 -20.25
C THR A 151 -30.54 26.63 -19.93
N GLY A 152 -29.64 26.25 -20.84
CA GLY A 152 -28.81 25.05 -20.70
C GLY A 152 -27.67 25.21 -19.70
N TYR A 153 -27.33 24.13 -19.00
CA TYR A 153 -26.09 24.02 -18.21
C TYR A 153 -25.27 22.80 -18.62
N THR A 154 -23.98 22.82 -18.27
CA THR A 154 -23.07 21.68 -18.41
C THR A 154 -22.04 21.74 -17.29
N THR A 155 -21.67 20.59 -16.75
CA THR A 155 -20.68 20.39 -15.70
C THR A 155 -19.57 19.48 -16.23
N GLU A 156 -18.37 19.60 -15.65
CA GLU A 156 -17.21 18.79 -16.04
C GLU A 156 -16.77 17.90 -14.85
N GLU A 157 -16.14 16.76 -15.16
CA GLU A 157 -15.50 15.92 -14.15
C GLU A 157 -14.22 16.58 -13.60
N LYS A 158 -13.77 16.14 -12.41
CA LYS A 158 -12.49 16.56 -11.83
C LYS A 158 -11.56 15.38 -11.65
N VAL A 159 -10.26 15.62 -11.84
CA VAL A 159 -9.22 14.64 -11.56
C VAL A 159 -8.82 14.74 -10.09
N PHE A 160 -8.90 13.62 -9.37
CA PHE A 160 -8.44 13.47 -7.99
C PHE A 160 -7.31 12.45 -7.95
N GLU A 161 -6.23 12.73 -7.22
CA GLU A 161 -5.08 11.82 -7.11
C GLU A 161 -5.48 10.55 -6.33
N GLY A 162 -5.28 9.37 -6.93
CA GLY A 162 -5.65 8.08 -6.33
C GLY A 162 -7.13 7.72 -6.41
N TYR A 163 -7.92 8.37 -7.27
CA TYR A 163 -9.34 8.09 -7.50
C TYR A 163 -9.67 8.12 -8.99
N VAL A 164 -10.47 7.16 -9.46
CA VAL A 164 -11.02 7.13 -10.83
C VAL A 164 -12.52 7.41 -10.81
N LEU A 165 -13.01 8.16 -11.80
CA LEU A 165 -14.45 8.40 -11.95
C LEU A 165 -15.16 7.08 -12.29
N VAL A 166 -16.22 6.75 -11.56
CA VAL A 166 -17.02 5.54 -11.81
C VAL A 166 -17.83 5.70 -13.10
N ALA A 167 -18.54 6.81 -13.23
CA ALA A 167 -19.26 7.22 -14.45
C ALA A 167 -19.58 8.72 -14.42
N VAL A 168 -19.71 9.34 -15.60
CA VAL A 168 -20.28 10.69 -15.73
C VAL A 168 -21.79 10.60 -15.44
N PRO A 169 -22.36 11.41 -14.52
CA PRO A 169 -23.77 11.36 -14.20
C PRO A 169 -24.63 11.80 -15.39
N ASN A 170 -25.77 11.14 -15.60
CA ASN A 170 -26.65 11.40 -16.76
C ASN A 170 -27.20 12.82 -16.84
N ASN A 171 -27.20 13.57 -15.73
CA ASN A 171 -27.60 14.97 -15.65
C ASN A 171 -26.41 15.95 -15.62
N ALA A 172 -25.19 15.53 -15.98
CA ALA A 172 -24.02 16.41 -16.16
C ALA A 172 -24.25 17.54 -17.18
N SER A 173 -25.26 17.41 -18.04
CA SER A 173 -25.81 18.52 -18.81
C SER A 173 -27.34 18.48 -18.75
N GLY A 174 -27.96 19.65 -18.83
CA GLY A 174 -29.40 19.79 -18.65
C GLY A 174 -29.87 21.21 -18.91
N SER A 175 -30.96 21.62 -18.27
CA SER A 175 -31.41 23.01 -18.28
C SER A 175 -31.84 23.43 -16.88
N PHE A 176 -31.63 24.69 -16.52
CA PHE A 176 -32.00 25.21 -15.21
C PHE A 176 -33.52 25.09 -14.99
N THR A 177 -33.91 24.57 -13.83
CA THR A 177 -35.30 24.40 -13.38
C THR A 177 -35.55 25.32 -12.18
N LYS A 178 -36.81 25.57 -11.83
CA LYS A 178 -37.15 26.34 -10.62
C LYS A 178 -36.63 25.66 -9.34
N GLU A 179 -36.70 24.33 -9.33
CA GLU A 179 -36.14 23.49 -8.26
C GLU A 179 -34.62 23.36 -8.40
N THR A 180 -33.94 23.31 -7.27
CA THR A 180 -32.48 23.09 -7.20
C THR A 180 -32.13 21.68 -7.68
N GLN A 181 -31.30 21.58 -8.71
CA GLN A 181 -30.82 20.30 -9.24
C GLN A 181 -29.48 19.92 -8.59
N SER A 182 -29.23 18.62 -8.38
CA SER A 182 -27.92 18.12 -7.93
C SER A 182 -27.29 17.21 -8.99
N VAL A 183 -26.05 17.50 -9.36
CA VAL A 183 -25.21 16.68 -10.22
C VAL A 183 -24.09 16.11 -9.36
N THR A 184 -24.01 14.79 -9.25
CA THR A 184 -23.03 14.14 -8.37
C THR A 184 -22.12 13.22 -9.19
N TYR A 185 -20.84 13.56 -9.24
CA TYR A 185 -19.79 12.71 -9.77
C TYR A 185 -19.30 11.79 -8.65
N VAL A 186 -19.38 10.48 -8.88
CA VAL A 186 -18.95 9.45 -7.93
C VAL A 186 -17.63 8.86 -8.40
N TYR A 187 -16.65 8.84 -7.50
CA TYR A 187 -15.31 8.33 -7.73
C TYR A 187 -15.07 7.10 -6.85
N THR A 188 -14.32 6.13 -7.35
CA THR A 188 -13.83 5.00 -6.55
C THR A 188 -12.32 5.16 -6.37
N PRO A 189 -11.72 4.75 -5.23
CA PRO A 189 -10.28 4.70 -5.11
C PRO A 189 -9.68 3.94 -6.29
N GLU A 190 -8.67 4.53 -6.93
CA GLU A 190 -7.90 3.85 -7.96
C GLU A 190 -7.23 2.66 -7.29
N GLU A 191 -7.53 1.43 -7.75
CA GLU A 191 -6.78 0.27 -7.26
C GLU A 191 -5.32 0.49 -7.65
N VAL A 192 -4.52 0.86 -6.65
CA VAL A 192 -3.07 0.96 -6.77
C VAL A 192 -2.57 -0.43 -7.10
N THR A 193 -2.41 -0.69 -8.40
CA THR A 193 -1.61 -1.80 -8.89
C THR A 193 -0.25 -1.62 -8.25
N GLU A 194 0.05 -2.51 -7.30
CA GLU A 194 1.32 -2.61 -6.58
C GLU A 194 2.46 -2.18 -7.50
N VAL A 195 3.12 -1.06 -7.19
CA VAL A 195 4.23 -0.60 -8.04
C VAL A 195 5.39 -1.56 -7.84
N LYS A 196 5.54 -2.50 -8.77
CA LYS A 196 6.55 -3.55 -8.73
C LYS A 196 7.83 -3.07 -9.39
N GLY A 197 8.93 -3.15 -8.64
CA GLY A 197 10.26 -3.05 -9.22
C GLY A 197 10.54 -4.29 -10.05
N VAL A 198 11.38 -4.15 -11.07
CA VAL A 198 11.75 -5.24 -11.98
C VAL A 198 13.24 -5.50 -11.87
N ILE A 199 13.61 -6.77 -11.76
CA ILE A 199 15.00 -7.21 -11.87
C ILE A 199 15.18 -8.06 -13.12
N VAL A 200 16.32 -7.87 -13.80
CA VAL A 200 16.74 -8.62 -14.98
C VAL A 200 18.03 -9.35 -14.64
N ILE A 201 17.99 -10.68 -14.73
CA ILE A 201 19.11 -11.56 -14.42
C ILE A 201 19.77 -11.96 -15.75
N GLU A 202 20.96 -11.45 -16.01
CA GLU A 202 21.76 -11.76 -17.20
C GLU A 202 22.81 -12.84 -16.88
N TYR A 203 22.95 -13.80 -17.80
CA TYR A 203 23.97 -14.86 -17.74
C TYR A 203 24.96 -14.65 -18.89
N VAL A 204 26.20 -14.31 -18.57
CA VAL A 204 27.22 -13.92 -19.56
C VAL A 204 28.50 -14.73 -19.45
N ASP A 205 29.28 -14.76 -20.53
CA ASP A 205 30.67 -15.20 -20.48
C ASP A 205 31.61 -14.13 -19.87
N GLU A 206 32.88 -14.49 -19.67
CA GLU A 206 33.95 -13.58 -19.21
C GLU A 206 34.15 -12.32 -20.07
N ASN A 207 33.62 -12.30 -21.30
CA ASN A 207 33.67 -11.16 -22.21
C ASN A 207 32.37 -10.33 -22.21
N GLY A 208 31.37 -10.73 -21.43
CA GLY A 208 30.07 -10.07 -21.32
C GLY A 208 29.05 -10.45 -22.40
N ASN A 209 29.33 -11.48 -23.22
CA ASN A 209 28.37 -11.97 -24.22
C ASN A 209 27.29 -12.83 -23.53
N PRO A 210 26.01 -12.71 -23.88
CA PRO A 210 24.96 -13.55 -23.31
C PRO A 210 25.10 -15.01 -23.74
N ILE A 211 25.09 -15.93 -22.77
CA ILE A 211 25.20 -17.38 -22.99
C ILE A 211 23.92 -18.15 -22.67
N ALA A 212 22.97 -17.52 -21.98
CA ALA A 212 21.61 -18.00 -21.79
C ALA A 212 20.62 -16.82 -21.89
N SER A 213 19.33 -17.11 -22.06
CA SER A 213 18.30 -16.07 -22.07
C SER A 213 18.16 -15.44 -20.67
N PRO A 214 18.00 -14.12 -20.55
CA PRO A 214 17.89 -13.47 -19.25
C PRO A 214 16.55 -13.80 -18.57
N THR A 215 16.57 -13.95 -17.25
CA THR A 215 15.38 -14.18 -16.43
C THR A 215 14.87 -12.84 -15.90
N VAL A 216 13.56 -12.60 -15.97
CA VAL A 216 12.94 -11.37 -15.44
C VAL A 216 12.07 -11.74 -14.23
N SER A 217 12.24 -10.99 -13.14
CA SER A 217 11.41 -11.12 -11.93
C SER A 217 10.93 -9.75 -11.47
N SER A 218 9.79 -9.70 -10.79
CA SER A 218 9.19 -8.45 -10.31
C SER A 218 8.55 -8.63 -8.94
N GLY A 219 8.68 -7.61 -8.10
CA GLY A 219 8.11 -7.61 -6.74
C GLY A 219 7.93 -6.19 -6.22
N LEU A 220 7.16 -6.04 -5.15
CA LEU A 220 6.85 -4.76 -4.52
C LEU A 220 8.13 -3.95 -4.23
N ILE A 221 8.16 -2.67 -4.61
CA ILE A 221 9.29 -1.78 -4.29
C ILE A 221 9.56 -1.79 -2.77
N GLY A 222 10.83 -2.02 -2.40
CA GLY A 222 11.28 -2.17 -1.02
C GLY A 222 11.21 -3.60 -0.47
N SER A 223 10.51 -4.53 -1.12
CA SER A 223 10.56 -5.95 -0.75
C SER A 223 11.91 -6.57 -1.13
N GLY A 224 12.37 -7.53 -0.33
CA GLY A 224 13.61 -8.24 -0.59
C GLY A 224 13.52 -9.21 -1.76
N TYR A 225 14.63 -9.43 -2.46
CA TYR A 225 14.83 -10.52 -3.41
C TYR A 225 16.16 -11.24 -3.12
N ALA A 226 16.24 -12.50 -3.55
CA ALA A 226 17.48 -13.26 -3.63
C ALA A 226 17.43 -14.10 -4.91
N THR A 227 18.53 -14.15 -5.65
CA THR A 227 18.65 -14.91 -6.90
C THR A 227 19.71 -15.99 -6.78
N THR A 228 19.49 -17.11 -7.46
CA THR A 228 20.45 -18.20 -7.60
C THR A 228 21.04 -18.22 -9.02
N PRO A 229 22.31 -18.63 -9.19
CA PRO A 229 22.88 -18.84 -10.52
C PRO A 229 22.15 -19.96 -11.26
N LEU A 230 21.99 -19.81 -12.57
CA LEU A 230 21.46 -20.85 -13.45
C LEU A 230 22.56 -21.87 -13.79
N GLU A 231 22.24 -23.16 -13.84
CA GLU A 231 23.15 -24.18 -14.37
C GLU A 231 23.11 -24.17 -15.90
N ILE A 232 24.25 -23.93 -16.54
CA ILE A 232 24.37 -23.78 -17.99
C ILE A 232 25.29 -24.87 -18.55
N ALA A 233 24.75 -25.71 -19.43
CA ALA A 233 25.49 -26.82 -20.02
C ALA A 233 26.74 -26.34 -20.78
N GLY A 234 27.89 -26.94 -20.49
CA GLY A 234 29.18 -26.56 -21.08
C GLY A 234 29.83 -25.32 -20.46
N TYR A 235 29.26 -24.73 -19.41
CA TYR A 235 29.81 -23.59 -18.68
C TYR A 235 29.91 -23.89 -17.17
N GLU A 236 30.79 -23.17 -16.47
CA GLU A 236 30.91 -23.16 -15.00
C GLU A 236 30.88 -21.71 -14.48
N LEU A 237 30.29 -21.50 -13.31
CA LEU A 237 30.12 -20.19 -12.72
C LEU A 237 31.44 -19.67 -12.15
N VAL A 238 31.79 -18.42 -12.49
CA VAL A 238 33.02 -17.75 -12.03
C VAL A 238 32.72 -16.61 -11.06
N GLU A 239 31.66 -15.85 -11.31
CA GLU A 239 31.32 -14.67 -10.50
C GLU A 239 29.83 -14.62 -10.13
N VAL A 240 29.56 -14.50 -8.82
CA VAL A 240 28.25 -14.12 -8.27
C VAL A 240 28.27 -12.62 -8.02
N PRO A 241 27.35 -11.83 -8.59
CA PRO A 241 27.33 -10.39 -8.43
C PRO A 241 26.90 -9.97 -7.02
N PHE A 242 27.42 -8.85 -6.53
CA PHE A 242 27.12 -8.34 -5.18
C PHE A 242 25.64 -7.98 -4.95
N ASN A 243 24.86 -7.77 -6.01
CA ASN A 243 23.42 -7.52 -5.96
C ASN A 243 22.57 -8.75 -6.30
N ALA A 244 23.11 -9.97 -6.14
CA ALA A 244 22.33 -11.22 -6.23
C ALA A 244 21.24 -11.31 -5.15
N ASP A 245 21.45 -10.67 -4.00
CA ASP A 245 20.41 -10.33 -3.03
C ASP A 245 20.29 -8.81 -2.87
N GLY A 246 19.09 -8.34 -2.50
CA GLY A 246 18.79 -6.92 -2.44
C GLY A 246 17.31 -6.64 -2.19
N SER A 247 16.86 -5.45 -2.57
CA SER A 247 15.44 -5.10 -2.60
C SER A 247 15.05 -4.45 -3.92
N PHE A 248 13.81 -4.68 -4.35
CA PHE A 248 13.26 -4.13 -5.59
C PHE A 248 13.23 -2.60 -5.53
N SER A 249 13.84 -1.91 -6.49
CA SER A 249 13.77 -0.46 -6.64
C SER A 249 12.78 0.01 -7.70
N ASN A 250 12.54 1.32 -7.76
CA ASN A 250 11.75 1.97 -8.81
C ASN A 250 12.46 2.03 -10.18
N GLU A 251 13.78 1.86 -10.22
CA GLU A 251 14.55 1.66 -11.45
C GLU A 251 14.82 0.16 -11.68
N PRO A 252 14.80 -0.34 -12.94
CA PRO A 252 15.13 -1.73 -13.24
C PRO A 252 16.57 -2.09 -12.86
N GLN A 253 16.75 -3.13 -12.05
CA GLN A 253 18.06 -3.58 -11.58
C GLN A 253 18.57 -4.74 -12.44
N ILE A 254 19.85 -4.72 -12.81
CA ILE A 254 20.49 -5.81 -13.57
C ILE A 254 21.40 -6.61 -12.63
N ILE A 255 21.14 -7.92 -12.53
CA ILE A 255 21.96 -8.89 -11.81
C ILE A 255 22.74 -9.68 -12.87
N LYS A 256 24.06 -9.71 -12.81
CA LYS A 256 24.91 -10.31 -13.84
C LYS A 256 25.75 -11.46 -13.29
N TYR A 257 25.42 -12.69 -13.65
CA TYR A 257 26.24 -13.86 -13.35
C TYR A 257 27.24 -14.11 -14.48
N VAL A 258 28.51 -14.30 -14.15
CA VAL A 258 29.60 -14.52 -15.12
C VAL A 258 30.06 -15.96 -15.07
N TYR A 259 30.18 -16.58 -16.23
CA TYR A 259 30.57 -17.98 -16.40
C TYR A 259 31.77 -18.11 -17.36
N VAL A 260 32.55 -19.17 -17.21
CA VAL A 260 33.58 -19.58 -18.18
C VAL A 260 33.14 -20.86 -18.88
N LYS A 261 33.50 -21.01 -20.16
CA LYS A 261 33.21 -22.25 -20.89
C LYS A 261 34.10 -23.37 -20.34
N LYS A 262 33.50 -24.47 -19.90
CA LYS A 262 34.21 -25.68 -19.48
C LYS A 262 35.12 -26.15 -20.62
N ALA A 263 36.37 -26.48 -20.31
CA ALA A 263 37.28 -27.05 -21.30
C ALA A 263 36.71 -28.39 -21.81
N ASP A 264 36.70 -28.58 -23.14
CA ASP A 264 36.25 -29.83 -23.74
C ASP A 264 37.16 -30.97 -23.23
N PRO A 265 36.61 -32.05 -22.64
CA PRO A 265 37.43 -33.06 -21.99
C PRO A 265 38.30 -33.78 -23.03
N MET A 266 39.60 -33.89 -22.72
CA MET A 266 40.60 -34.47 -23.61
C MET A 266 40.91 -35.91 -23.19
N GLY A 267 41.00 -36.81 -24.17
CA GLY A 267 41.56 -38.14 -24.01
C GLY A 267 43.05 -38.17 -24.38
N THR A 268 43.74 -39.21 -23.90
CA THR A 268 45.18 -39.42 -24.12
C THR A 268 45.43 -40.82 -24.68
N ILE A 269 46.15 -40.88 -25.80
CA ILE A 269 46.73 -42.11 -26.35
C ILE A 269 48.21 -42.16 -26.00
N VAL A 270 48.67 -43.31 -25.49
CA VAL A 270 50.10 -43.61 -25.31
C VAL A 270 50.49 -44.69 -26.31
N VAL A 271 51.44 -44.39 -27.20
CA VAL A 271 51.93 -45.30 -28.24
C VAL A 271 53.25 -45.89 -27.80
N VAL A 272 53.31 -47.21 -27.63
CA VAL A 272 54.47 -47.95 -27.14
C VAL A 272 54.95 -48.92 -28.21
N HIS A 273 56.27 -49.07 -28.32
CA HIS A 273 56.92 -49.97 -29.28
C HIS A 273 57.80 -50.95 -28.51
N VAL A 274 57.48 -52.24 -28.55
CA VAL A 274 58.10 -53.28 -27.71
C VAL A 274 58.65 -54.46 -28.53
N ASP A 275 59.57 -55.22 -27.95
CA ASP A 275 59.93 -56.55 -28.47
C ASP A 275 58.89 -57.62 -28.08
N GLU A 276 59.09 -58.86 -28.53
CA GLU A 276 58.24 -60.01 -28.21
C GLU A 276 58.18 -60.37 -26.71
N GLU A 277 59.12 -59.88 -25.90
CA GLU A 277 59.16 -60.06 -24.44
C GLU A 277 58.45 -58.91 -23.69
N GLY A 278 58.10 -57.83 -24.39
CA GLY A 278 57.44 -56.64 -23.85
C GLY A 278 58.39 -55.52 -23.43
N ASN A 279 59.69 -55.61 -23.73
CA ASN A 279 60.66 -54.57 -23.43
C ASN A 279 60.50 -53.39 -24.41
N GLU A 280 60.52 -52.16 -23.90
CA GLU A 280 60.37 -50.94 -24.70
C GLU A 280 61.62 -50.68 -25.58
N LEU A 281 61.43 -50.66 -26.91
CA LEU A 281 62.51 -50.49 -27.90
C LEU A 281 62.83 -49.03 -28.20
N ILE A 282 61.83 -48.16 -28.13
CA ILE A 282 61.96 -46.70 -28.22
C ILE A 282 60.94 -46.04 -27.28
N ALA A 283 61.27 -44.86 -26.76
CA ALA A 283 60.44 -44.14 -25.80
C ALA A 283 59.01 -43.89 -26.34
N ALA A 284 58.02 -44.13 -25.50
CA ALA A 284 56.61 -43.98 -25.81
C ALA A 284 56.22 -42.54 -26.22
N GLU A 285 55.34 -42.42 -27.20
CA GLU A 285 54.77 -41.16 -27.68
C GLU A 285 53.40 -40.91 -27.05
N THR A 286 53.08 -39.65 -26.72
CA THR A 286 51.76 -39.26 -26.21
C THR A 286 51.03 -38.36 -27.20
N VAL A 287 49.79 -38.72 -27.51
CA VAL A 287 48.90 -37.95 -28.39
C VAL A 287 47.63 -37.60 -27.62
N THR A 288 47.22 -36.33 -27.63
CA THR A 288 46.02 -35.85 -26.94
C THR A 288 45.00 -35.29 -27.93
N GLY A 289 43.72 -35.41 -27.60
CA GLY A 289 42.62 -34.92 -28.44
C GLY A 289 41.28 -34.92 -27.72
N VAL A 290 40.32 -34.16 -28.24
CA VAL A 290 38.97 -34.06 -27.63
C VAL A 290 38.27 -35.42 -27.70
N ILE A 291 37.66 -35.85 -26.60
CA ILE A 291 36.94 -37.14 -26.50
C ILE A 291 35.94 -37.29 -27.66
N GLY A 292 35.90 -38.49 -28.24
CA GLY A 292 35.10 -38.82 -29.43
C GLY A 292 35.78 -38.51 -30.77
N SER A 293 36.75 -37.59 -30.81
CA SER A 293 37.51 -37.31 -32.04
C SER A 293 38.30 -38.55 -32.49
N PRO A 294 38.47 -38.79 -33.80
CA PRO A 294 39.24 -39.92 -34.28
C PRO A 294 40.75 -39.71 -34.07
N TYR A 295 41.47 -40.79 -33.79
CA TYR A 295 42.93 -40.85 -33.83
C TYR A 295 43.39 -41.98 -34.78
N ASN A 296 44.61 -41.83 -35.29
CA ASN A 296 45.33 -42.87 -36.01
C ASN A 296 46.81 -42.80 -35.62
N THR A 297 47.43 -43.94 -35.40
CA THR A 297 48.85 -44.10 -35.07
C THR A 297 49.53 -44.92 -36.16
N GLU A 298 50.85 -44.81 -36.28
CA GLU A 298 51.64 -45.57 -37.25
C GLU A 298 52.82 -46.26 -36.55
N ALA A 299 53.26 -47.40 -37.08
CA ALA A 299 54.38 -48.16 -36.55
C ALA A 299 55.71 -47.45 -36.83
N ALA A 300 56.54 -47.22 -35.81
CA ALA A 300 57.90 -46.73 -35.99
C ALA A 300 58.79 -47.71 -36.79
N THR A 301 59.78 -47.17 -37.52
CA THR A 301 60.84 -47.99 -38.13
C THR A 301 62.00 -48.13 -37.15
N ILE A 302 62.24 -49.34 -36.64
CA ILE A 302 63.26 -49.63 -35.61
C ILE A 302 64.42 -50.41 -36.25
N ALA A 303 65.65 -49.92 -36.12
CA ALA A 303 66.81 -50.54 -36.77
C ALA A 303 67.18 -51.87 -36.10
N GLY A 304 67.37 -52.93 -36.90
CA GLY A 304 67.67 -54.28 -36.43
C GLY A 304 66.44 -55.10 -36.02
N TYR A 305 65.24 -54.54 -36.15
CA TYR A 305 63.97 -55.19 -35.80
C TYR A 305 62.97 -55.08 -36.96
N GLU A 306 62.10 -56.09 -37.12
CA GLU A 306 60.96 -56.08 -38.02
C GLU A 306 59.63 -56.11 -37.24
N LEU A 307 58.61 -55.41 -37.75
CA LEU A 307 57.29 -55.34 -37.12
C LEU A 307 56.56 -56.68 -37.27
N VAL A 308 56.24 -57.34 -36.16
CA VAL A 308 55.51 -58.63 -36.15
C VAL A 308 54.04 -58.49 -35.74
N GLN A 309 53.66 -57.44 -34.99
CA GLN A 309 52.26 -57.22 -34.61
C GLN A 309 51.85 -55.73 -34.65
N THR A 310 50.80 -55.45 -35.41
CA THR A 310 50.04 -54.18 -35.34
C THR A 310 48.85 -54.36 -34.38
N PRO A 311 48.63 -53.47 -33.41
CA PRO A 311 47.52 -53.57 -32.47
C PRO A 311 46.18 -53.21 -33.11
N GLY A 312 45.10 -53.86 -32.67
CA GLY A 312 43.75 -53.63 -33.22
C GLY A 312 43.16 -52.25 -32.94
N ASN A 313 43.70 -51.53 -31.96
CA ASN A 313 43.35 -50.14 -31.61
C ASN A 313 44.34 -49.11 -32.17
N ALA A 314 45.13 -49.43 -33.20
CA ALA A 314 46.01 -48.47 -33.88
C ALA A 314 45.26 -47.22 -34.40
N ALA A 315 43.97 -47.37 -34.69
CA ALA A 315 43.03 -46.28 -34.94
C ALA A 315 41.77 -46.45 -34.08
N GLY A 316 41.15 -45.33 -33.70
CA GLY A 316 39.96 -45.32 -32.84
C GLY A 316 39.45 -43.90 -32.59
N SER A 317 38.71 -43.71 -31.50
CA SER A 317 38.38 -42.37 -30.97
C SER A 317 38.94 -42.21 -29.56
N PHE A 318 39.32 -40.98 -29.21
CA PHE A 318 39.77 -40.62 -27.85
C PHE A 318 38.67 -40.91 -26.82
N THR A 319 38.99 -41.63 -25.75
CA THR A 319 38.10 -41.84 -24.58
C THR A 319 38.54 -41.03 -23.37
N GLY A 320 37.67 -40.93 -22.35
CA GLY A 320 38.05 -40.31 -21.07
C GLY A 320 39.04 -41.12 -20.24
N GLU A 321 39.12 -42.43 -20.49
CA GLU A 321 40.19 -43.30 -19.98
C GLU A 321 41.40 -43.23 -20.92
N GLN A 322 42.62 -43.34 -20.37
CA GLN A 322 43.85 -43.40 -21.14
C GLN A 322 43.91 -44.70 -21.95
N GLN A 323 44.15 -44.59 -23.26
CA GLN A 323 44.26 -45.74 -24.16
C GLN A 323 45.73 -45.99 -24.50
N ILE A 324 46.16 -47.26 -24.48
CA ILE A 324 47.53 -47.66 -24.83
C ILE A 324 47.50 -48.44 -26.15
N VAL A 325 48.39 -48.07 -27.08
CA VAL A 325 48.54 -48.67 -28.41
C VAL A 325 49.94 -49.27 -28.49
N THR A 326 50.04 -50.60 -28.55
CA THR A 326 51.33 -51.31 -28.47
C THR A 326 51.67 -52.03 -29.77
N TYR A 327 52.77 -51.64 -30.42
CA TYR A 327 53.35 -52.31 -31.58
C TYR A 327 54.45 -53.28 -31.15
N VAL A 328 54.47 -54.51 -31.68
CA VAL A 328 55.44 -55.56 -31.30
C VAL A 328 56.38 -55.88 -32.45
N TYR A 329 57.67 -56.02 -32.15
CA TYR A 329 58.76 -56.23 -33.11
C TYR A 329 59.63 -57.44 -32.75
N ALA A 330 60.24 -58.08 -33.75
CA ALA A 330 61.21 -59.17 -33.58
C ALA A 330 62.58 -58.80 -34.19
N PRO A 331 63.71 -59.26 -33.63
CA PRO A 331 65.04 -58.94 -34.15
C PRO A 331 65.34 -59.65 -35.47
N VAL A 332 65.99 -58.96 -36.40
CA VAL A 332 66.34 -59.48 -37.73
C VAL A 332 67.70 -60.18 -37.69
N GLU A 333 67.71 -61.51 -37.79
CA GLU A 333 68.96 -62.30 -37.86
C GLU A 333 69.72 -62.06 -39.18
N THR A 334 71.03 -61.86 -39.08
CA THR A 334 71.93 -61.75 -40.25
C THR A 334 73.08 -62.74 -40.13
N GLU A 335 73.19 -63.66 -41.11
CA GLU A 335 74.28 -64.64 -41.19
C GLU A 335 75.62 -63.96 -41.51
N VAL A 336 76.58 -64.05 -40.60
CA VAL A 336 77.92 -63.46 -40.71
C VAL A 336 78.96 -64.55 -41.00
N PRO A 337 79.86 -64.41 -42.00
CA PRO A 337 80.88 -65.43 -42.27
C PRO A 337 81.87 -65.58 -41.10
N THR A 338 82.20 -66.82 -40.75
CA THR A 338 83.10 -67.17 -39.62
C THR A 338 84.42 -67.80 -40.09
N GLY A 339 85.48 -67.57 -39.31
CA GLY A 339 86.80 -68.20 -39.44
C GLY A 339 87.16 -69.05 -38.22
N THR A 340 88.21 -69.85 -38.34
CA THR A 340 88.67 -70.77 -37.27
C THR A 340 90.13 -70.53 -36.90
N VAL A 341 90.47 -70.63 -35.61
CA VAL A 341 91.83 -70.59 -35.08
C VAL A 341 92.09 -71.88 -34.31
N LEU A 342 93.25 -72.49 -34.56
CA LEU A 342 93.71 -73.72 -33.93
C LEU A 342 94.97 -73.44 -33.10
N VAL A 343 95.01 -73.90 -31.86
CA VAL A 343 96.14 -73.63 -30.94
C VAL A 343 96.84 -74.93 -30.59
N GLU A 344 98.16 -74.96 -30.75
CA GLU A 344 99.01 -76.11 -30.48
C GLU A 344 100.07 -75.78 -29.42
N TYR A 345 100.35 -76.73 -28.55
CA TYR A 345 101.26 -76.57 -27.41
C TYR A 345 102.34 -77.64 -27.50
N VAL A 346 103.59 -77.25 -27.74
CA VAL A 346 104.69 -78.17 -28.07
C VAL A 346 105.90 -78.03 -27.14
N ASN A 347 106.73 -79.06 -27.08
CA ASN A 347 108.06 -78.98 -26.47
C ASN A 347 109.09 -78.34 -27.43
N GLU A 348 110.32 -78.14 -26.96
CA GLU A 348 111.45 -77.66 -27.77
C GLU A 348 111.73 -78.50 -29.05
N GLN A 349 111.21 -79.73 -29.12
CA GLN A 349 111.37 -80.65 -30.26
C GLN A 349 110.16 -80.61 -31.23
N GLY A 350 109.13 -79.81 -30.95
CA GLY A 350 107.92 -79.70 -31.77
C GLY A 350 106.89 -80.82 -31.53
N GLU A 351 107.06 -81.64 -30.49
CA GLU A 351 106.09 -82.66 -30.11
C GLU A 351 104.98 -82.04 -29.24
N SER A 352 103.73 -82.38 -29.54
CA SER A 352 102.54 -81.89 -28.83
C SER A 352 102.57 -82.35 -27.37
N LEU A 353 102.60 -81.41 -26.42
CA LEU A 353 102.57 -81.65 -24.98
C LEU A 353 101.15 -81.93 -24.46
N VAL A 354 100.16 -81.24 -25.03
CA VAL A 354 98.73 -81.44 -24.76
C VAL A 354 97.95 -81.39 -26.07
N THR A 355 96.67 -81.79 -26.05
CA THR A 355 95.77 -81.70 -27.21
C THR A 355 95.56 -80.26 -27.65
N ARG A 356 95.44 -80.06 -28.97
CA ARG A 356 95.16 -78.77 -29.59
C ARG A 356 93.75 -78.25 -29.29
N ASP A 357 93.63 -76.94 -29.05
CA ASP A 357 92.36 -76.23 -28.87
C ASP A 357 91.89 -75.61 -30.19
N SER A 358 90.58 -75.33 -30.31
CA SER A 358 89.99 -74.69 -31.50
C SER A 358 88.94 -73.66 -31.15
N PHE A 359 89.04 -72.48 -31.77
CA PHE A 359 88.14 -71.34 -31.61
C PHE A 359 87.51 -70.99 -32.97
N THR A 360 86.24 -70.61 -32.99
CA THR A 360 85.55 -70.14 -34.19
C THR A 360 84.90 -68.79 -33.88
N GLY A 361 84.97 -67.84 -34.82
CA GLY A 361 84.41 -66.50 -34.64
C GLY A 361 84.27 -65.76 -35.97
N GLU A 362 83.50 -64.67 -35.97
CA GLU A 362 83.20 -63.88 -37.16
C GLU A 362 84.45 -63.26 -37.79
N VAL A 363 84.51 -63.22 -39.13
CA VAL A 363 85.65 -62.64 -39.85
C VAL A 363 85.82 -61.14 -39.49
N ASN A 364 87.06 -60.76 -39.17
CA ASN A 364 87.52 -59.49 -38.57
C ASN A 364 87.30 -59.33 -37.05
N SER A 365 86.57 -60.22 -36.37
CA SER A 365 86.52 -60.19 -34.89
C SER A 365 87.87 -60.59 -34.30
N PRO A 366 88.33 -59.95 -33.21
CA PRO A 366 89.60 -60.26 -32.60
C PRO A 366 89.57 -61.64 -31.94
N TYR A 367 90.67 -62.38 -32.07
CA TYR A 367 90.96 -63.54 -31.22
C TYR A 367 92.20 -63.25 -30.38
N SER A 368 92.24 -63.83 -29.18
CA SER A 368 93.42 -63.86 -28.33
C SER A 368 93.49 -65.22 -27.67
N THR A 369 94.64 -65.86 -27.79
CA THR A 369 94.95 -67.15 -27.18
C THR A 369 95.94 -66.92 -26.05
N GLN A 370 95.95 -67.81 -25.07
CA GLN A 370 96.91 -67.76 -23.97
C GLN A 370 97.68 -69.07 -23.87
N PRO A 371 98.93 -69.03 -23.40
CA PRO A 371 99.65 -70.23 -23.01
C PRO A 371 98.90 -70.89 -21.84
N VAL A 372 98.72 -72.21 -21.90
CA VAL A 372 98.24 -72.98 -20.74
C VAL A 372 99.39 -73.32 -19.82
N GLN A 373 99.14 -73.42 -18.51
CA GLN A 373 100.11 -73.94 -17.56
C GLN A 373 100.18 -75.46 -17.71
N ILE A 374 101.34 -75.99 -18.09
CA ILE A 374 101.58 -77.42 -18.26
C ILE A 374 102.36 -77.89 -17.01
N GLU A 375 101.87 -78.90 -16.30
CA GLU A 375 102.45 -79.30 -15.01
C GLU A 375 103.91 -79.73 -15.17
N GLY A 376 104.78 -79.13 -14.35
CA GLY A 376 106.23 -79.26 -14.44
C GLY A 376 106.89 -78.34 -15.47
N TYR A 377 106.16 -77.69 -16.39
CA TYR A 377 106.72 -76.96 -17.53
C TYR A 377 106.58 -75.41 -17.47
N GLU A 378 107.66 -74.66 -17.77
CA GLU A 378 107.64 -73.21 -18.08
C GLU A 378 107.42 -72.94 -19.57
N LEU A 379 106.67 -71.90 -19.90
CA LEU A 379 106.62 -71.37 -21.26
C LEU A 379 107.95 -70.67 -21.61
N ILE A 380 108.55 -71.01 -22.76
CA ILE A 380 109.77 -70.39 -23.26
C ILE A 380 109.58 -69.58 -24.56
N ALA A 381 108.50 -69.82 -25.32
CA ALA A 381 108.18 -69.02 -26.50
C ALA A 381 106.67 -68.83 -26.72
N THR A 382 106.28 -67.58 -26.93
CA THR A 382 104.95 -67.13 -27.34
C THR A 382 105.00 -66.73 -28.82
N PRO A 383 104.06 -67.19 -29.68
CA PRO A 383 104.04 -66.84 -31.09
C PRO A 383 103.50 -65.42 -31.31
N GLU A 384 103.97 -64.73 -32.35
CA GLU A 384 103.55 -63.35 -32.67
C GLU A 384 102.04 -63.25 -33.01
N ASN A 385 101.45 -64.32 -33.53
CA ASN A 385 100.01 -64.42 -33.85
C ASN A 385 99.16 -65.00 -32.69
N ALA A 386 99.67 -64.97 -31.45
CA ALA A 386 98.90 -65.29 -30.24
C ALA A 386 97.63 -64.43 -30.08
N ALA A 387 97.61 -63.22 -30.66
CA ALA A 387 96.40 -62.45 -30.84
C ALA A 387 96.33 -61.93 -32.29
N GLY A 388 95.13 -61.78 -32.82
CA GLY A 388 94.88 -61.40 -34.20
C GLY A 388 93.40 -61.16 -34.44
N VAL A 389 92.96 -61.31 -35.69
CA VAL A 389 91.53 -61.32 -36.06
C VAL A 389 91.20 -62.61 -36.81
N PHE A 390 89.98 -63.11 -36.70
CA PHE A 390 89.53 -64.23 -37.51
C PHE A 390 89.56 -63.83 -39.00
N THR A 391 90.25 -64.61 -39.82
CA THR A 391 90.24 -64.50 -41.28
C THR A 391 89.41 -65.63 -41.87
N GLU A 392 88.97 -65.49 -43.12
CA GLU A 392 88.26 -66.55 -43.83
C GLU A 392 89.20 -67.75 -44.04
N GLY A 393 88.96 -68.85 -43.30
CA GLY A 393 89.80 -70.04 -43.30
C GLY A 393 90.25 -70.48 -41.90
N THR A 394 91.31 -71.31 -41.83
CA THR A 394 91.88 -71.80 -40.57
C THR A 394 93.27 -71.22 -40.33
N GLN A 395 93.49 -70.62 -39.17
CA GLN A 395 94.76 -70.08 -38.69
C GLN A 395 95.35 -71.01 -37.61
N VAL A 396 96.67 -71.08 -37.47
CA VAL A 396 97.35 -71.92 -36.46
C VAL A 396 98.28 -71.08 -35.59
N VAL A 397 98.23 -71.30 -34.27
CA VAL A 397 99.02 -70.60 -33.24
C VAL A 397 99.77 -71.65 -32.42
N THR A 398 101.08 -71.47 -32.16
CA THR A 398 101.90 -72.51 -31.51
C THR A 398 102.76 -71.97 -30.36
N TYR A 399 102.60 -72.51 -29.15
CA TYR A 399 103.36 -72.16 -27.93
C TYR A 399 104.41 -73.24 -27.58
N VAL A 400 105.56 -72.84 -26.98
CA VAL A 400 106.70 -73.75 -26.70
C VAL A 400 107.16 -73.70 -25.24
N TYR A 401 107.48 -74.85 -24.61
CA TYR A 401 107.75 -74.99 -23.16
C TYR A 401 109.02 -75.80 -22.74
N ALA A 402 109.62 -75.50 -21.57
CA ALA A 402 110.72 -76.18 -20.81
C ALA A 402 110.29 -76.50 -19.33
N LEU A 403 111.13 -76.73 -18.28
CA LEU A 403 110.73 -77.39 -16.97
C LEU A 403 111.10 -76.64 -15.62
N ILE A 404 110.24 -76.57 -14.56
CA ILE A 404 110.39 -75.72 -13.29
C ILE A 404 110.09 -76.39 -11.89
N PRO A 405 110.61 -75.85 -10.74
CA PRO A 405 110.19 -76.11 -9.30
C PRO A 405 109.80 -74.86 -8.39
N GLU A 406 109.07 -75.00 -7.24
CA GLU A 406 108.23 -73.94 -6.51
C GLU A 406 108.34 -73.65 -4.94
N GLU A 407 107.66 -72.58 -4.35
CA GLU A 407 106.90 -72.41 -3.00
C GLU A 407 106.54 -70.90 -2.46
N PRO A 408 105.63 -70.59 -1.43
CA PRO A 408 104.65 -69.39 -1.29
C PRO A 408 104.40 -68.46 0.04
N VAL A 409 103.13 -67.99 0.43
CA VAL A 409 102.66 -66.72 1.23
C VAL A 409 101.35 -66.76 2.22
N GLU A 410 100.67 -65.63 2.71
CA GLU A 410 99.78 -65.41 3.98
C GLU A 410 98.29 -64.70 3.96
N THR A 411 97.71 -64.02 5.04
CA THR A 411 96.20 -63.92 5.45
C THR A 411 95.42 -62.59 6.00
N GLN A 412 94.03 -62.55 6.14
CA GLN A 412 93.06 -61.40 6.55
C GLN A 412 91.73 -61.72 7.41
N GLY A 413 90.72 -60.79 7.65
CA GLY A 413 89.42 -60.95 8.45
C GLY A 413 88.13 -60.08 8.06
N ALA A 414 86.94 -60.17 8.76
CA ALA A 414 85.59 -59.67 8.25
C ALA A 414 84.42 -59.24 9.24
N ILE A 415 83.32 -58.59 8.74
CA ILE A 415 82.01 -58.25 9.41
C ILE A 415 80.76 -58.32 8.47
N VAL A 416 79.52 -58.35 9.00
CA VAL A 416 78.22 -58.38 8.27
C VAL A 416 77.13 -57.48 8.90
N VAL A 417 76.29 -56.82 8.09
CA VAL A 417 75.17 -55.93 8.48
C VAL A 417 73.83 -56.45 7.94
N GLN A 418 72.77 -56.39 8.75
CA GLN A 418 71.43 -56.91 8.45
C GLN A 418 70.32 -55.90 8.76
N PHE A 419 69.23 -55.95 7.99
CA PHE A 419 68.03 -55.14 8.17
C PHE A 419 66.80 -56.06 8.25
N VAL A 420 66.10 -56.06 9.38
CA VAL A 420 65.02 -57.03 9.66
C VAL A 420 63.74 -56.40 10.18
N ASP A 421 62.62 -57.10 10.08
CA ASP A 421 61.39 -56.74 10.79
C ASP A 421 61.41 -57.20 12.27
N GLU A 422 60.36 -56.84 13.02
CA GLU A 422 60.15 -57.27 14.42
C GLU A 422 60.14 -58.80 14.63
N ALA A 423 59.90 -59.59 13.58
CA ALA A 423 59.95 -61.05 13.63
C ALA A 423 61.31 -61.63 13.20
N GLY A 424 62.26 -60.79 12.79
CA GLY A 424 63.59 -61.18 12.34
C GLY A 424 63.69 -61.54 10.85
N ASN A 425 62.66 -61.30 10.05
CA ASN A 425 62.71 -61.53 8.61
C ASN A 425 63.57 -60.45 7.94
N ILE A 426 64.44 -60.85 7.01
CA ILE A 426 65.30 -59.91 6.26
C ILE A 426 64.43 -59.06 5.33
N LEU A 427 64.45 -57.74 5.53
CA LEU A 427 63.75 -56.76 4.71
C LEU A 427 64.59 -56.22 3.55
N LYS A 428 65.92 -56.38 3.63
CA LYS A 428 66.89 -55.95 2.62
C LYS A 428 68.18 -56.75 2.72
N ASP A 429 68.81 -57.05 1.58
CA ASP A 429 70.03 -57.86 1.52
C ASP A 429 71.12 -57.42 2.50
N SER A 430 71.75 -58.42 3.13
CA SER A 430 72.80 -58.21 4.11
C SER A 430 74.12 -57.78 3.45
N GLN A 431 74.83 -56.84 4.07
CA GLN A 431 76.06 -56.26 3.54
C GLN A 431 77.28 -56.81 4.28
N ALA A 432 78.34 -57.20 3.57
CA ALA A 432 79.55 -57.78 4.16
C ALA A 432 80.80 -56.96 3.84
N TYR A 433 81.71 -56.83 4.81
CA TYR A 433 82.94 -56.03 4.68
C TYR A 433 84.14 -56.79 5.25
N THR A 434 85.31 -56.64 4.63
CA THR A 434 86.57 -57.28 5.05
C THR A 434 87.63 -56.26 5.41
N GLY A 435 88.45 -56.55 6.43
CA GLY A 435 89.48 -55.66 6.93
C GLY A 435 90.66 -56.41 7.55
N VAL A 436 91.79 -55.72 7.68
CA VAL A 436 92.92 -56.22 8.47
C VAL A 436 92.50 -56.24 9.93
N VAL A 437 92.75 -57.36 10.62
CA VAL A 437 92.43 -57.54 12.03
C VAL A 437 93.03 -56.40 12.87
N GLY A 438 92.18 -55.68 13.59
CA GLY A 438 92.53 -54.50 14.39
C GLY A 438 92.12 -53.13 13.79
N ALA A 439 91.66 -53.06 12.54
CA ALA A 439 91.12 -51.81 11.96
C ALA A 439 89.71 -51.47 12.48
N ALA A 440 89.26 -50.22 12.40
CA ALA A 440 87.93 -49.77 12.86
C ALA A 440 86.83 -49.83 11.77
N TYR A 441 85.55 -49.87 12.18
CA TYR A 441 84.37 -49.80 11.30
C TYR A 441 83.21 -48.98 11.90
N SER A 442 82.28 -48.54 11.05
CA SER A 442 80.99 -47.92 11.41
C SER A 442 79.97 -48.21 10.32
N THR A 443 78.68 -48.30 10.67
CA THR A 443 77.57 -48.64 9.76
C THR A 443 76.35 -47.75 9.99
N ASP A 444 75.57 -47.51 8.95
CA ASP A 444 74.35 -46.68 8.98
C ASP A 444 73.09 -47.52 8.68
N PRO A 445 71.90 -47.15 9.21
CA PRO A 445 70.63 -47.78 8.85
C PRO A 445 70.25 -47.51 7.39
N ALA A 446 69.52 -48.43 6.77
CA ALA A 446 68.92 -48.24 5.45
C ALA A 446 67.51 -47.63 5.56
N VAL A 447 67.11 -46.82 4.57
CA VAL A 447 65.68 -46.50 4.35
C VAL A 447 65.03 -47.69 3.63
N ILE A 448 63.84 -48.10 4.10
CA ILE A 448 63.06 -49.22 3.59
C ILE A 448 61.62 -48.73 3.38
N GLU A 449 61.09 -48.87 2.17
CA GLU A 449 59.77 -48.34 1.81
C GLU A 449 58.64 -49.12 2.52
N GLY A 450 57.66 -48.39 3.08
CA GLY A 450 56.56 -48.99 3.86
C GLY A 450 56.91 -49.45 5.27
N TYR A 451 58.14 -49.20 5.74
CA TYR A 451 58.62 -49.57 7.08
C TYR A 451 59.33 -48.40 7.77
N GLU A 452 59.18 -48.28 9.09
CA GLU A 452 59.90 -47.30 9.91
C GLU A 452 60.95 -47.97 10.81
N LEU A 453 62.10 -47.32 11.01
CA LEU A 453 63.18 -47.84 11.86
C LEU A 453 62.80 -47.70 13.34
N ILE A 454 62.77 -48.82 14.07
CA ILE A 454 62.43 -48.85 15.49
C ILE A 454 63.59 -49.23 16.41
N VAL A 455 64.64 -49.90 15.92
CA VAL A 455 65.84 -50.25 16.72
C VAL A 455 67.13 -50.05 15.93
N THR A 456 68.03 -49.26 16.52
CA THR A 456 69.45 -49.16 16.13
C THR A 456 70.32 -49.95 17.11
N PRO A 457 71.20 -50.86 16.66
CA PRO A 457 72.00 -51.70 17.55
C PRO A 457 73.23 -50.95 18.12
N GLU A 458 73.62 -51.30 19.35
CA GLU A 458 74.77 -50.66 20.03
C GLU A 458 76.11 -50.93 19.32
N ASN A 459 76.24 -52.02 18.57
CA ASN A 459 77.45 -52.41 17.84
C ASN A 459 77.53 -51.89 16.40
N ALA A 460 76.76 -50.86 16.04
CA ALA A 460 76.86 -50.17 14.75
C ALA A 460 78.23 -49.49 14.49
N SER A 461 79.16 -49.50 15.45
CA SER A 461 80.56 -49.15 15.24
C SER A 461 81.49 -49.98 16.13
N GLY A 462 82.71 -50.27 15.67
CA GLY A 462 83.60 -51.23 16.33
C GLY A 462 84.97 -51.41 15.64
N ILE A 463 85.60 -52.58 15.83
CA ILE A 463 86.87 -52.97 15.20
C ILE A 463 86.80 -54.38 14.58
N TYR A 464 87.49 -54.60 13.46
CA TYR A 464 87.64 -55.91 12.82
C TYR A 464 88.42 -56.87 13.72
N THR A 465 87.80 -58.01 14.02
CA THR A 465 88.43 -59.14 14.72
C THR A 465 88.74 -60.28 13.75
N ALA A 466 89.39 -61.35 14.21
CA ALA A 466 89.57 -62.56 13.40
C ALA A 466 88.22 -63.26 13.13
N ASP A 467 87.30 -63.18 14.08
CA ASP A 467 85.93 -63.69 13.96
C ASP A 467 85.00 -62.65 13.31
N THR A 468 83.99 -63.13 12.57
CA THR A 468 82.99 -62.27 11.91
C THR A 468 81.96 -61.73 12.90
N GLN A 469 81.70 -60.42 12.84
CA GLN A 469 80.71 -59.73 13.67
C GLN A 469 79.43 -59.42 12.88
N ILE A 470 78.28 -59.41 13.55
CA ILE A 470 76.96 -59.16 12.93
C ILE A 470 76.30 -57.94 13.58
N ILE A 471 75.81 -57.00 12.76
CA ILE A 471 75.11 -55.78 13.15
C ILE A 471 73.68 -55.84 12.58
N THR A 472 72.65 -55.60 13.40
CA THR A 472 71.24 -55.80 12.99
C THR A 472 70.34 -54.61 13.35
N TYR A 473 69.72 -53.98 12.35
CA TYR A 473 68.72 -52.92 12.52
C TYR A 473 67.30 -53.49 12.40
N VAL A 474 66.35 -53.03 13.22
CA VAL A 474 64.97 -53.55 13.26
C VAL A 474 63.96 -52.47 12.86
N TYR A 475 62.99 -52.84 12.03
CA TYR A 475 61.97 -51.97 11.46
C TYR A 475 60.55 -52.51 11.73
N SER A 476 59.56 -51.63 11.83
CA SER A 476 58.12 -51.98 11.90
C SER A 476 57.39 -51.54 10.64
N LYS A 477 56.27 -52.21 10.31
CA LYS A 477 55.52 -51.95 9.07
C LYS A 477 54.48 -50.85 9.28
N ILE A 478 54.47 -49.85 8.42
CA ILE A 478 53.52 -48.73 8.47
C ILE A 478 52.11 -49.25 8.12
N ALA A 479 51.14 -49.03 9.01
CA ALA A 479 49.75 -49.41 8.79
C ALA A 479 49.04 -48.37 7.90
N VAL A 480 48.32 -48.85 6.88
CA VAL A 480 47.47 -48.03 6.02
C VAL A 480 46.02 -48.21 6.47
N GLU A 481 45.32 -47.12 6.78
CA GLU A 481 43.88 -47.18 7.10
C GLU A 481 43.06 -47.50 5.83
N PRO A 482 42.02 -48.35 5.93
CA PRO A 482 41.15 -48.65 4.79
C PRO A 482 40.38 -47.39 4.37
N GLN A 483 40.34 -47.13 3.07
CA GLN A 483 39.54 -46.05 2.50
C GLN A 483 38.07 -46.51 2.40
N ASN A 484 37.16 -45.65 2.84
CA ASN A 484 35.71 -45.89 2.79
C ASN A 484 35.08 -45.20 1.57
N GLY A 485 34.14 -45.87 0.92
CA GLY A 485 33.27 -45.28 -0.09
C GLY A 485 32.04 -44.63 0.52
N ILE A 486 31.32 -43.87 -0.31
CA ILE A 486 30.08 -43.18 0.07
C ILE A 486 29.00 -43.47 -0.98
N VAL A 487 27.81 -43.87 -0.52
CA VAL A 487 26.61 -44.02 -1.35
C VAL A 487 25.51 -43.13 -0.77
N ASN A 488 25.05 -42.17 -1.57
CA ASN A 488 23.90 -41.32 -1.25
C ASN A 488 22.64 -41.90 -1.90
N VAL A 489 21.56 -42.03 -1.14
CA VAL A 489 20.25 -42.48 -1.63
C VAL A 489 19.29 -41.30 -1.55
N ILE A 490 18.69 -40.95 -2.69
CA ILE A 490 17.75 -39.83 -2.78
C ILE A 490 16.40 -40.31 -3.33
N PHE A 491 15.34 -39.65 -2.89
CA PHE A 491 13.95 -39.96 -3.23
C PHE A 491 13.34 -38.70 -3.86
N VAL A 492 12.91 -38.78 -5.11
CA VAL A 492 12.46 -37.62 -5.89
C VAL A 492 11.14 -37.88 -6.61
N ASP A 493 10.43 -36.82 -6.98
CA ASP A 493 9.33 -36.91 -7.95
C ASP A 493 9.84 -37.00 -9.40
N GLU A 494 8.92 -37.10 -10.37
CA GLU A 494 9.23 -37.18 -11.80
C GLU A 494 9.96 -35.94 -12.35
N ASP A 495 9.84 -34.78 -11.68
CA ASP A 495 10.51 -33.52 -12.00
C ASP A 495 11.88 -33.38 -11.31
N GLY A 496 12.22 -34.29 -10.38
CA GLY A 496 13.48 -34.32 -9.65
C GLY A 496 13.48 -33.60 -8.30
N ASN A 497 12.33 -33.14 -7.80
CA ASN A 497 12.23 -32.48 -6.49
C ASN A 497 12.38 -33.50 -5.35
N PRO A 498 13.10 -33.19 -4.26
CA PRO A 498 13.30 -34.10 -3.14
C PRO A 498 12.02 -34.33 -2.32
N LEU A 499 11.61 -35.59 -2.19
CA LEU A 499 10.41 -36.01 -1.44
C LEU A 499 10.70 -36.48 0.00
N ALA A 500 11.94 -36.81 0.31
CA ALA A 500 12.37 -37.23 1.65
C ALA A 500 13.86 -36.94 1.88
N ASP A 501 14.28 -36.92 3.14
CA ASP A 501 15.68 -36.71 3.53
C ASP A 501 16.61 -37.75 2.87
N PRO A 502 17.77 -37.34 2.32
CA PRO A 502 18.71 -38.24 1.68
C PRO A 502 19.37 -39.17 2.71
N GLN A 503 19.49 -40.46 2.38
CA GLN A 503 20.18 -41.43 3.23
C GLN A 503 21.64 -41.57 2.80
N MET A 504 22.56 -41.66 3.75
CA MET A 504 23.98 -41.82 3.50
C MET A 504 24.47 -43.17 4.04
N LEU A 505 25.07 -43.96 3.17
CA LEU A 505 25.75 -45.21 3.49
C LEU A 505 27.25 -45.01 3.31
N THR A 506 28.05 -45.55 4.23
CA THR A 506 29.51 -45.58 4.12
C THR A 506 30.05 -46.89 4.69
N ASP A 507 30.98 -47.51 3.95
CA ASP A 507 31.71 -48.71 4.33
C ASP A 507 33.00 -48.80 3.49
N VAL A 508 33.83 -49.80 3.75
CA VAL A 508 35.10 -50.03 3.05
C VAL A 508 34.89 -50.25 1.54
N ILE A 509 35.77 -49.66 0.72
CA ILE A 509 35.71 -49.83 -0.74
C ILE A 509 35.81 -51.32 -1.11
N GLY A 510 34.90 -51.77 -1.98
CA GLY A 510 34.73 -53.15 -2.40
C GLY A 510 33.64 -53.92 -1.65
N GLU A 511 33.23 -53.48 -0.46
CA GLU A 511 32.10 -54.10 0.26
C GLU A 511 30.77 -53.84 -0.44
N ALA A 512 29.80 -54.74 -0.24
CA ALA A 512 28.50 -54.68 -0.90
C ALA A 512 27.49 -53.78 -0.16
N TYR A 513 26.72 -52.98 -0.91
CA TYR A 513 25.58 -52.23 -0.39
C TYR A 513 24.27 -52.67 -1.05
N SER A 514 23.18 -52.46 -0.32
CA SER A 514 21.81 -52.66 -0.78
C SER A 514 20.94 -51.52 -0.25
N THR A 515 20.02 -51.03 -1.06
CA THR A 515 19.09 -49.93 -0.74
C THR A 515 17.67 -50.41 -1.00
N SER A 516 16.69 -49.72 -0.40
CA SER A 516 15.27 -49.97 -0.61
C SER A 516 14.52 -48.66 -0.79
N PRO A 517 13.41 -48.64 -1.56
CA PRO A 517 12.55 -47.46 -1.64
C PRO A 517 11.97 -47.11 -0.27
N ALA A 518 11.68 -45.83 -0.05
CA ALA A 518 10.94 -45.34 1.09
C ALA A 518 9.43 -45.42 0.81
N ALA A 519 8.61 -45.57 1.86
CA ALA A 519 7.19 -45.31 1.76
C ALA A 519 6.97 -43.80 1.94
N ILE A 520 6.42 -43.14 0.93
CA ILE A 520 6.19 -41.70 0.89
C ILE A 520 4.68 -41.49 0.77
N ASP A 521 4.08 -40.76 1.72
CA ASP A 521 2.63 -40.58 1.77
C ASP A 521 2.15 -39.71 0.60
N GLY A 522 1.07 -40.11 -0.06
CA GLY A 522 0.58 -39.47 -1.29
C GLY A 522 1.32 -39.83 -2.58
N TYR A 523 2.38 -40.63 -2.56
CA TYR A 523 3.18 -40.96 -3.75
C TYR A 523 3.34 -42.47 -3.99
N GLU A 524 3.38 -42.90 -5.26
CA GLU A 524 3.70 -44.28 -5.66
C GLU A 524 5.04 -44.39 -6.39
N LEU A 525 5.79 -45.47 -6.15
CA LEU A 525 7.11 -45.68 -6.74
C LEU A 525 7.00 -46.04 -8.23
N VAL A 526 7.62 -45.23 -9.09
CA VAL A 526 7.64 -45.42 -10.55
C VAL A 526 8.96 -46.01 -11.04
N ILE A 527 10.11 -45.53 -10.52
CA ILE A 527 11.43 -46.00 -10.94
C ILE A 527 12.24 -46.53 -9.75
N THR A 528 12.60 -47.80 -9.83
CA THR A 528 13.69 -48.40 -9.04
C THR A 528 14.97 -48.33 -9.86
N PRO A 529 16.08 -47.77 -9.34
CA PRO A 529 17.30 -47.61 -10.10
C PRO A 529 18.11 -48.92 -10.17
N ASP A 530 18.76 -49.18 -11.31
CA ASP A 530 19.58 -50.38 -11.52
C ASP A 530 20.74 -50.53 -10.52
N ASN A 531 21.25 -49.41 -9.99
CA ASN A 531 22.33 -49.39 -9.00
C ASN A 531 21.85 -49.44 -7.53
N ALA A 532 20.59 -49.80 -7.28
CA ALA A 532 20.03 -50.00 -5.93
C ALA A 532 20.81 -51.03 -5.11
N ASN A 533 21.56 -51.92 -5.76
CA ASN A 533 22.53 -52.83 -5.16
C ASN A 533 23.87 -52.68 -5.89
N GLY A 534 24.98 -52.75 -5.17
CA GLY A 534 26.32 -52.58 -5.75
C GLY A 534 27.43 -52.81 -4.73
N THR A 535 28.61 -52.30 -5.04
CA THR A 535 29.74 -52.22 -4.09
C THR A 535 30.21 -50.78 -3.95
N PHE A 536 30.74 -50.44 -2.77
CA PHE A 536 31.34 -49.13 -2.49
C PHE A 536 32.58 -48.90 -3.36
N LYS A 537 32.70 -47.70 -3.94
CA LYS A 537 33.82 -47.25 -4.79
C LYS A 537 34.52 -46.03 -4.18
N GLU A 538 35.71 -45.71 -4.68
CA GLU A 538 36.43 -44.46 -4.33
C GLU A 538 35.63 -43.20 -4.70
N ALA A 539 35.01 -43.19 -5.88
CA ALA A 539 34.12 -42.11 -6.29
C ALA A 539 32.75 -42.24 -5.58
N PRO A 540 32.19 -41.16 -5.01
CA PRO A 540 30.86 -41.17 -4.42
C PRO A 540 29.79 -41.63 -5.42
N GLN A 541 28.87 -42.47 -4.96
CA GLN A 541 27.79 -43.04 -5.76
C GLN A 541 26.44 -42.44 -5.33
N THR A 542 25.52 -42.26 -6.29
CA THR A 542 24.15 -41.80 -6.01
C THR A 542 23.13 -42.82 -6.52
N VAL A 543 22.16 -43.16 -5.70
CA VAL A 543 21.03 -44.05 -5.99
C VAL A 543 19.74 -43.21 -5.95
N VAL A 544 18.96 -43.20 -7.02
CA VAL A 544 17.79 -42.32 -7.19
C VAL A 544 16.52 -43.14 -7.34
N TYR A 545 15.60 -43.04 -6.39
CA TYR A 545 14.25 -43.59 -6.51
C TYR A 545 13.27 -42.50 -6.95
N VAL A 546 12.49 -42.76 -7.99
CA VAL A 546 11.53 -41.79 -8.56
C VAL A 546 10.11 -42.23 -8.27
N TYR A 547 9.28 -41.31 -7.79
CA TYR A 547 7.88 -41.51 -7.43
C TYR A 547 6.98 -40.57 -8.23
N SER A 548 5.72 -40.95 -8.41
CA SER A 548 4.68 -40.07 -8.97
C SER A 548 3.58 -39.83 -7.93
N SER A 549 2.91 -38.69 -8.01
CA SER A 549 1.84 -38.36 -7.08
C SER A 549 0.61 -39.21 -7.36
N THR A 550 0.01 -39.75 -6.30
CA THR A 550 -1.28 -40.47 -6.36
C THR A 550 -2.48 -39.52 -6.33
N GLU A 551 -2.25 -38.22 -6.16
CA GLU A 551 -3.28 -37.20 -6.34
C GLU A 551 -3.53 -36.98 -7.83
N VAL A 552 -4.64 -37.52 -8.34
CA VAL A 552 -5.17 -37.11 -9.65
C VAL A 552 -5.57 -35.64 -9.52
N PRO A 553 -5.03 -34.72 -10.35
CA PRO A 553 -5.47 -33.33 -10.33
C PRO A 553 -6.96 -33.29 -10.70
N VAL A 554 -7.80 -32.98 -9.71
CA VAL A 554 -9.23 -32.74 -9.93
C VAL A 554 -9.38 -31.50 -10.79
N GLU A 555 -9.87 -31.68 -12.02
CA GLU A 555 -10.21 -30.55 -12.88
C GLU A 555 -11.31 -29.73 -12.19
N MET A 556 -11.13 -28.41 -12.15
CA MET A 556 -12.02 -27.47 -11.47
C MET A 556 -12.81 -26.68 -12.52
N GLY A 557 -14.13 -26.80 -12.48
CA GLY A 557 -15.03 -26.00 -13.31
C GLY A 557 -15.31 -24.62 -12.69
N GLU A 558 -15.59 -23.63 -13.54
CA GLU A 558 -16.01 -22.29 -13.12
C GLU A 558 -17.41 -21.95 -13.66
N VAL A 559 -18.27 -21.48 -12.76
CA VAL A 559 -19.59 -20.92 -13.07
C VAL A 559 -19.57 -19.42 -12.77
N THR A 560 -19.72 -18.60 -13.80
CA THR A 560 -19.93 -17.15 -13.64
C THR A 560 -21.42 -16.86 -13.51
N ILE A 561 -21.84 -16.22 -12.42
CA ILE A 561 -23.20 -15.73 -12.17
C ILE A 561 -23.27 -14.26 -12.56
N LYS A 562 -24.25 -13.87 -13.38
CA LYS A 562 -24.48 -12.50 -13.84
C LYS A 562 -25.85 -11.99 -13.42
N HIS A 563 -25.93 -10.69 -13.15
CA HIS A 563 -27.16 -9.99 -12.77
C HIS A 563 -27.38 -8.86 -13.78
N VAL A 564 -28.41 -8.97 -14.62
CA VAL A 564 -28.67 -8.04 -15.73
C VAL A 564 -30.08 -7.45 -15.70
N ASP A 565 -30.28 -6.28 -16.31
CA ASP A 565 -31.61 -5.76 -16.60
C ASP A 565 -32.27 -6.48 -17.79
N GLN A 566 -33.53 -6.13 -18.09
CA GLN A 566 -34.30 -6.66 -19.23
C GLN A 566 -33.67 -6.36 -20.61
N ASP A 567 -32.77 -5.38 -20.71
CA ASP A 567 -32.04 -5.03 -21.93
C ASP A 567 -30.68 -5.77 -22.02
N GLY A 568 -30.30 -6.51 -20.97
CA GLY A 568 -29.06 -7.30 -20.88
C GLY A 568 -27.86 -6.55 -20.30
N ASN A 569 -28.04 -5.33 -19.80
CA ASN A 569 -26.96 -4.56 -19.16
C ASN A 569 -26.68 -5.10 -17.75
N PRO A 570 -25.41 -5.21 -17.31
CA PRO A 570 -25.09 -5.60 -15.95
C PRO A 570 -25.57 -4.52 -14.95
N ILE A 571 -26.26 -4.96 -13.90
CA ILE A 571 -26.78 -4.08 -12.83
C ILE A 571 -26.19 -4.38 -11.44
N ALA A 572 -25.42 -5.45 -11.34
CA ALA A 572 -24.55 -5.76 -10.21
C ALA A 572 -23.37 -6.60 -10.70
N ASP A 573 -22.28 -6.64 -9.93
CA ASP A 573 -21.10 -7.41 -10.27
C ASP A 573 -21.41 -8.91 -10.45
N SER A 574 -20.61 -9.55 -11.30
CA SER A 574 -20.70 -10.99 -11.53
C SER A 574 -19.97 -11.77 -10.44
N GLU A 575 -20.63 -12.79 -9.90
CA GLU A 575 -20.05 -13.68 -8.89
C GLU A 575 -19.48 -14.94 -9.56
N LYS A 576 -18.50 -15.59 -8.93
CA LYS A 576 -17.89 -16.82 -9.43
C LYS A 576 -18.03 -17.94 -8.42
N LEU A 577 -18.52 -19.10 -8.87
CA LEU A 577 -18.42 -20.36 -8.14
C LEU A 577 -17.35 -21.22 -8.80
N THR A 578 -16.56 -21.92 -8.00
CA THR A 578 -15.59 -22.93 -8.45
C THR A 578 -15.80 -24.23 -7.68
N GLY A 579 -15.55 -25.36 -8.34
CA GLY A 579 -15.67 -26.68 -7.74
C GLY A 579 -15.22 -27.78 -8.69
N GLU A 580 -15.00 -28.98 -8.16
CA GLU A 580 -14.54 -30.13 -8.94
C GLU A 580 -15.54 -30.47 -10.05
N VAL A 581 -15.05 -30.76 -11.25
CA VAL A 581 -15.88 -31.13 -12.41
C VAL A 581 -16.74 -32.35 -12.06
N GLY A 582 -18.06 -32.21 -12.25
CA GLY A 582 -19.07 -33.20 -11.85
C GLY A 582 -19.70 -32.97 -10.47
N SER A 583 -19.13 -32.12 -9.61
CA SER A 583 -19.78 -31.69 -8.36
C SER A 583 -20.95 -30.74 -8.62
N GLU A 584 -21.98 -30.80 -7.77
CA GLU A 584 -23.16 -29.93 -7.89
C GLU A 584 -22.86 -28.47 -7.46
N TYR A 585 -23.51 -27.51 -8.12
CA TYR A 585 -23.55 -26.11 -7.73
C TYR A 585 -25.00 -25.61 -7.64
N THR A 586 -25.20 -24.63 -6.75
CA THR A 586 -26.43 -23.85 -6.63
C THR A 586 -26.08 -22.37 -6.60
N SER A 587 -26.77 -21.58 -7.40
CA SER A 587 -26.80 -20.12 -7.29
C SER A 587 -28.18 -19.65 -6.83
N THR A 588 -28.22 -18.48 -6.19
CA THR A 588 -29.46 -17.80 -5.80
C THR A 588 -29.47 -16.38 -6.35
N PRO A 589 -30.64 -15.82 -6.70
CA PRO A 589 -30.72 -14.43 -7.13
C PRO A 589 -30.32 -13.48 -6.00
N LYS A 590 -29.55 -12.44 -6.34
CA LYS A 590 -29.19 -11.35 -5.44
C LYS A 590 -30.36 -10.37 -5.28
N GLU A 591 -30.50 -9.77 -4.09
CA GLU A 591 -31.37 -8.61 -3.87
C GLU A 591 -30.61 -7.35 -4.31
N ILE A 592 -31.21 -6.55 -5.20
CA ILE A 592 -30.56 -5.40 -5.85
C ILE A 592 -31.48 -4.19 -5.67
N GLU A 593 -30.99 -3.13 -5.04
CA GLU A 593 -31.79 -1.95 -4.72
C GLU A 593 -32.35 -1.29 -5.99
N GLY A 594 -33.64 -0.96 -5.98
CA GLY A 594 -34.33 -0.40 -7.14
C GLY A 594 -34.59 -1.39 -8.28
N TYR A 595 -34.31 -2.70 -8.11
CA TYR A 595 -34.57 -3.73 -9.11
C TYR A 595 -35.31 -4.94 -8.50
N LYS A 596 -36.17 -5.56 -9.31
CA LYS A 596 -36.95 -6.74 -8.96
C LYS A 596 -36.63 -7.88 -9.92
N LEU A 597 -36.32 -9.06 -9.40
CA LEU A 597 -36.09 -10.23 -10.25
C LEU A 597 -37.34 -10.56 -11.07
N VAL A 598 -37.17 -10.76 -12.38
CA VAL A 598 -38.23 -11.16 -13.31
C VAL A 598 -37.96 -12.49 -14.03
N GLU A 599 -36.70 -12.88 -14.19
CA GLU A 599 -36.34 -14.18 -14.78
C GLU A 599 -35.23 -14.87 -13.97
N GLN A 600 -35.49 -16.13 -13.59
CA GLN A 600 -34.51 -17.02 -12.99
C GLN A 600 -34.08 -18.06 -14.04
N PRO A 601 -32.77 -18.23 -14.30
CA PRO A 601 -32.29 -19.13 -15.34
C PRO A 601 -32.45 -20.60 -14.93
N GLU A 602 -32.73 -21.46 -15.93
CA GLU A 602 -32.92 -22.91 -15.70
C GLU A 602 -31.66 -23.59 -15.14
N ASN A 603 -30.47 -23.09 -15.47
CA ASN A 603 -29.18 -23.59 -14.99
C ASN A 603 -28.69 -22.96 -13.67
N ALA A 604 -29.59 -22.33 -12.90
CA ALA A 604 -29.30 -21.86 -11.53
C ALA A 604 -28.85 -22.99 -10.58
N ASN A 605 -29.15 -24.25 -10.92
CA ASN A 605 -28.56 -25.43 -10.29
C ASN A 605 -28.01 -26.33 -11.41
N GLY A 606 -26.85 -26.94 -11.17
CA GLY A 606 -26.20 -27.79 -12.17
C GLY A 606 -24.99 -28.51 -11.58
N THR A 607 -24.13 -29.03 -12.45
CA THR A 607 -22.81 -29.55 -12.07
C THR A 607 -21.71 -28.77 -12.75
N PHE A 608 -20.57 -28.58 -12.09
CA PHE A 608 -19.39 -27.97 -12.68
C PHE A 608 -18.91 -28.77 -13.90
N THR A 609 -18.52 -28.07 -14.97
CA THR A 609 -17.92 -28.66 -16.18
C THR A 609 -16.55 -28.06 -16.48
N ASP A 610 -15.72 -28.80 -17.21
CA ASP A 610 -14.42 -28.35 -17.76
C ASP A 610 -14.57 -27.11 -18.69
N GLY A 611 -15.75 -26.94 -19.32
CA GLY A 611 -16.09 -25.70 -20.03
C GLY A 611 -16.65 -24.62 -19.10
N SER A 612 -16.38 -23.35 -19.42
CA SER A 612 -16.93 -22.20 -18.68
C SER A 612 -18.46 -22.15 -18.74
N GLN A 613 -19.10 -22.06 -17.57
CA GLN A 613 -20.55 -21.98 -17.43
C GLN A 613 -20.97 -20.55 -17.08
N THR A 614 -22.13 -20.11 -17.57
CA THR A 614 -22.71 -18.82 -17.20
C THR A 614 -24.17 -18.99 -16.78
N VAL A 615 -24.49 -18.44 -15.62
CA VAL A 615 -25.84 -18.34 -15.07
C VAL A 615 -26.22 -16.86 -15.09
N THR A 616 -27.39 -16.50 -15.61
CA THR A 616 -27.80 -15.08 -15.74
C THR A 616 -29.19 -14.86 -15.17
N TYR A 617 -29.29 -14.05 -14.12
CA TYR A 617 -30.54 -13.59 -13.53
C TYR A 617 -30.96 -12.25 -14.17
N VAL A 618 -32.23 -12.13 -14.57
CA VAL A 618 -32.76 -10.94 -15.23
C VAL A 618 -33.73 -10.18 -14.31
N TYR A 619 -33.57 -8.86 -14.26
CA TYR A 619 -34.28 -7.98 -13.35
C TYR A 619 -34.98 -6.83 -14.09
N GLU A 620 -36.11 -6.39 -13.54
CA GLU A 620 -36.87 -5.21 -13.97
C GLU A 620 -36.64 -4.07 -12.98
N LYS A 621 -36.39 -2.85 -13.48
CA LYS A 621 -36.22 -1.68 -12.61
C LYS A 621 -37.55 -1.32 -11.96
N ILE A 622 -37.56 -1.29 -10.62
CA ILE A 622 -38.72 -0.88 -9.83
C ILE A 622 -38.97 0.60 -10.09
N LYS A 623 -40.13 0.91 -10.66
CA LYS A 623 -40.70 2.26 -10.68
C LYS A 623 -41.62 2.39 -9.47
N ASP A 624 -41.48 3.51 -8.77
CA ASP A 624 -42.26 3.92 -7.60
C ASP A 624 -42.06 3.06 -6.32
N THR A 625 -40.99 3.38 -5.58
CA THR A 625 -40.95 3.19 -4.12
C THR A 625 -41.36 4.50 -3.42
N PRO A 626 -42.13 4.46 -2.31
CA PRO A 626 -42.50 5.68 -1.60
C PRO A 626 -41.24 6.32 -1.00
N VAL A 627 -40.89 7.50 -1.50
CA VAL A 627 -39.78 8.29 -0.95
C VAL A 627 -40.19 8.76 0.44
N SER A 628 -39.32 8.59 1.44
CA SER A 628 -39.49 9.19 2.76
C SER A 628 -38.79 10.55 2.77
N GLY A 629 -39.53 11.63 3.01
CA GLY A 629 -38.96 12.95 3.20
C GLY A 629 -38.48 13.16 4.63
N GLU A 630 -37.52 14.06 4.81
CA GLU A 630 -36.92 14.39 6.10
C GLU A 630 -36.97 15.90 6.38
N VAL A 631 -37.42 16.25 7.59
CA VAL A 631 -37.45 17.63 8.08
C VAL A 631 -36.55 17.74 9.30
N LYS A 632 -35.55 18.63 9.23
CA LYS A 632 -34.66 18.95 10.35
C LYS A 632 -35.16 20.21 11.07
N VAL A 633 -35.49 20.09 12.35
CA VAL A 633 -35.88 21.21 13.20
C VAL A 633 -34.66 21.69 13.99
N ILE A 634 -34.32 22.97 13.91
CA ILE A 634 -33.17 23.57 14.61
C ILE A 634 -33.60 24.73 15.51
N TYR A 635 -32.90 24.91 16.63
CA TYR A 635 -33.15 25.96 17.62
C TYR A 635 -31.90 26.82 17.76
N VAL A 636 -31.99 28.09 17.38
CA VAL A 636 -30.84 29.01 17.31
C VAL A 636 -31.06 30.29 18.11
N ASP A 637 -29.97 30.96 18.50
CA ASP A 637 -30.04 32.35 18.97
C ASP A 637 -30.18 33.35 17.80
N GLN A 638 -30.34 34.64 18.12
CA GLN A 638 -30.45 35.73 17.14
C GLN A 638 -29.22 35.88 16.22
N ASP A 639 -28.06 35.33 16.59
CA ASP A 639 -26.83 35.32 15.80
C ASP A 639 -26.70 34.04 14.95
N GLY A 640 -27.68 33.12 15.02
CA GLY A 640 -27.72 31.86 14.28
C GLY A 640 -26.99 30.69 14.94
N ASN A 641 -26.49 30.84 16.16
CA ASN A 641 -25.78 29.75 16.86
C ASN A 641 -26.79 28.74 17.44
N PRO A 642 -26.54 27.42 17.33
CA PRO A 642 -27.42 26.41 17.93
C PRO A 642 -27.39 26.48 19.47
N ILE A 643 -28.57 26.55 20.08
CA ILE A 643 -28.75 26.64 21.54
C ILE A 643 -29.45 25.40 22.15
N ALA A 644 -29.94 24.49 21.32
CA ALA A 644 -30.40 23.16 21.71
C ALA A 644 -30.19 22.16 20.57
N ASP A 645 -30.22 20.86 20.90
CA ASP A 645 -30.10 19.78 19.91
C ASP A 645 -31.22 19.85 18.85
N SER A 646 -30.86 19.62 17.59
CA SER A 646 -31.80 19.58 16.47
C SER A 646 -32.64 18.31 16.48
N GLU A 647 -33.92 18.42 16.14
CA GLU A 647 -34.84 17.29 16.02
C GLU A 647 -35.02 16.88 14.55
N LYS A 648 -35.36 15.61 14.30
CA LYS A 648 -35.57 15.05 12.95
C LYS A 648 -36.96 14.43 12.87
N LEU A 649 -37.76 14.92 11.93
CA LEU A 649 -39.04 14.34 11.55
C LEU A 649 -38.86 13.57 10.25
N THR A 650 -39.58 12.45 10.09
CA THR A 650 -39.53 11.60 8.90
C THR A 650 -40.94 11.10 8.58
N GLY A 651 -41.32 11.11 7.30
CA GLY A 651 -42.60 10.59 6.83
C GLY A 651 -42.61 10.41 5.31
N GLU A 652 -43.67 9.80 4.78
CA GLU A 652 -43.82 9.61 3.33
C GLU A 652 -43.97 10.96 2.62
N VAL A 653 -43.31 11.15 1.47
CA VAL A 653 -43.41 12.39 0.69
C VAL A 653 -44.88 12.70 0.34
N GLY A 654 -45.30 13.94 0.61
CA GLY A 654 -46.68 14.39 0.53
C GLY A 654 -47.49 14.25 1.83
N SER A 655 -47.00 13.53 2.84
CA SER A 655 -47.64 13.50 4.17
C SER A 655 -47.36 14.78 4.96
N GLU A 656 -48.31 15.21 5.79
CA GLU A 656 -48.17 16.40 6.64
C GLU A 656 -47.17 16.17 7.80
N TYR A 657 -46.45 17.24 8.17
CA TYR A 657 -45.64 17.32 9.38
C TYR A 657 -45.98 18.58 10.19
N THR A 658 -45.73 18.50 11.50
CA THR A 658 -45.82 19.61 12.45
C THR A 658 -44.59 19.59 13.35
N SER A 659 -43.96 20.75 13.54
CA SER A 659 -42.98 20.99 14.59
C SER A 659 -43.50 21.98 15.62
N THR A 660 -42.93 21.96 16.82
CA THR A 660 -43.26 22.91 17.89
C THR A 660 -42.00 23.54 18.48
N PRO A 661 -42.04 24.80 18.95
CA PRO A 661 -40.93 25.42 19.65
C PRO A 661 -40.64 24.69 20.96
N LYS A 662 -39.37 24.65 21.34
CA LYS A 662 -38.87 24.05 22.58
C LYS A 662 -38.72 25.10 23.67
N GLU A 663 -38.93 24.73 24.93
CA GLU A 663 -38.57 25.57 26.08
C GLU A 663 -37.07 25.38 26.36
N ILE A 664 -36.31 26.49 26.38
CA ILE A 664 -34.84 26.47 26.49
C ILE A 664 -34.43 27.39 27.64
N GLU A 665 -33.77 26.83 28.66
CA GLU A 665 -33.41 27.56 29.88
C GLU A 665 -32.52 28.78 29.58
N GLY A 666 -32.89 29.95 30.09
CA GLY A 666 -32.16 31.20 29.85
C GLY A 666 -32.42 31.85 28.48
N TYR A 667 -33.33 31.30 27.66
CA TYR A 667 -33.69 31.84 26.35
C TYR A 667 -35.22 31.97 26.19
N LYS A 668 -35.65 32.96 25.40
CA LYS A 668 -37.05 33.21 25.07
C LYS A 668 -37.23 33.18 23.57
N LEU A 669 -38.22 32.44 23.07
CA LEU A 669 -38.55 32.43 21.63
C LEU A 669 -38.90 33.84 21.15
N VAL A 670 -38.31 34.26 20.02
CA VAL A 670 -38.59 35.54 19.36
C VAL A 670 -39.09 35.39 17.93
N GLU A 671 -38.76 34.30 17.24
CA GLU A 671 -39.24 34.03 15.87
C GLU A 671 -39.68 32.58 15.72
N GLN A 672 -40.88 32.39 15.14
CA GLN A 672 -41.42 31.09 14.77
C GLN A 672 -41.46 31.01 13.23
N PRO A 673 -40.93 29.94 12.62
CA PRO A 673 -40.85 29.84 11.16
C PRO A 673 -42.22 29.52 10.55
N GLU A 674 -42.47 30.06 9.34
CA GLU A 674 -43.71 29.86 8.61
C GLU A 674 -43.93 28.38 8.23
N ASN A 675 -42.84 27.65 7.93
CA ASN A 675 -42.86 26.23 7.60
C ASN A 675 -42.88 25.29 8.84
N ALA A 676 -43.26 25.79 10.02
CA ALA A 676 -43.48 24.94 11.21
C ALA A 676 -44.55 23.84 10.99
N ASN A 677 -45.42 24.01 10.00
CA ASN A 677 -46.27 22.95 9.46
C ASN A 677 -46.06 22.91 7.94
N GLY A 678 -46.05 21.71 7.36
CA GLY A 678 -45.87 21.53 5.93
C GLY A 678 -46.12 20.08 5.52
N THR A 679 -45.69 19.70 4.33
CA THR A 679 -45.65 18.30 3.88
C THR A 679 -44.21 17.86 3.62
N PHE A 680 -43.89 16.60 3.89
CA PHE A 680 -42.59 16.01 3.58
C PHE A 680 -42.32 16.09 2.07
N THR A 681 -41.14 16.59 1.68
CA THR A 681 -40.65 16.58 0.28
C THR A 681 -39.50 15.60 0.13
N ASP A 682 -39.19 15.21 -1.11
CA ASP A 682 -37.99 14.40 -1.44
C ASP A 682 -36.69 15.18 -1.23
N GLY A 683 -36.72 16.51 -1.38
CA GLY A 683 -35.66 17.41 -0.94
C GLY A 683 -35.63 17.64 0.58
N SER A 684 -34.44 17.91 1.12
CA SER A 684 -34.21 18.16 2.56
C SER A 684 -34.89 19.45 3.04
N GLN A 685 -35.74 19.36 4.06
CA GLN A 685 -36.44 20.51 4.64
C GLN A 685 -35.81 20.92 5.98
N THR A 686 -35.73 22.22 6.25
CA THR A 686 -35.25 22.74 7.55
C THR A 686 -36.25 23.73 8.12
N VAL A 687 -36.51 23.61 9.43
CA VAL A 687 -37.41 24.47 10.20
C VAL A 687 -36.61 25.10 11.34
N THR A 688 -36.55 26.43 11.40
CA THR A 688 -35.64 27.16 12.31
C THR A 688 -36.43 28.01 13.30
N TYR A 689 -36.30 27.73 14.60
CA TYR A 689 -36.84 28.56 15.68
C TYR A 689 -35.74 29.47 16.26
N VAL A 690 -36.00 30.78 16.37
CA VAL A 690 -35.01 31.77 16.82
C VAL A 690 -35.35 32.30 18.21
N TYR A 691 -34.36 32.42 19.08
CA TYR A 691 -34.51 32.79 20.49
C TYR A 691 -33.58 33.95 20.90
N GLU A 692 -34.04 34.77 21.84
CA GLU A 692 -33.27 35.82 22.52
C GLU A 692 -32.83 35.35 23.91
N LYS A 693 -31.59 35.66 24.30
CA LYS A 693 -31.07 35.32 25.62
C LYS A 693 -31.65 36.23 26.70
N ILE A 694 -32.26 35.64 27.72
CA ILE A 694 -32.81 36.34 28.88
C ILE A 694 -31.65 36.92 29.70
N LYS A 695 -31.68 38.23 29.96
CA LYS A 695 -30.72 38.91 30.84
C LYS A 695 -31.21 38.82 32.28
N ASP A 696 -30.33 38.41 33.19
CA ASP A 696 -30.67 38.10 34.58
C ASP A 696 -31.39 39.25 35.31
N THR A 697 -32.47 38.92 36.01
CA THR A 697 -33.17 39.79 36.96
C THR A 697 -32.42 39.87 38.29
N PRO A 698 -32.51 40.99 39.05
CA PRO A 698 -31.72 41.20 40.26
C PRO A 698 -32.06 40.20 41.38
N VAL A 699 -31.02 39.74 42.07
CA VAL A 699 -31.14 38.82 43.22
C VAL A 699 -31.54 39.61 44.48
N SER A 700 -32.53 39.11 45.23
CA SER A 700 -32.97 39.72 46.49
C SER A 700 -32.36 39.00 47.71
N GLY A 701 -31.71 39.74 48.60
CA GLY A 701 -31.22 39.25 49.88
C GLY A 701 -32.27 39.32 51.00
N GLU A 702 -32.07 38.53 52.06
CA GLU A 702 -33.01 38.42 53.19
C GLU A 702 -32.32 38.59 54.55
N VAL A 703 -32.94 39.37 55.43
CA VAL A 703 -32.49 39.60 56.82
C VAL A 703 -33.59 39.17 57.79
N LYS A 704 -33.27 38.31 58.74
CA LYS A 704 -34.17 37.87 59.81
C LYS A 704 -33.87 38.60 61.11
N VAL A 705 -34.85 39.30 61.68
CA VAL A 705 -34.74 39.98 62.98
C VAL A 705 -35.36 39.10 64.06
N ILE A 706 -34.64 38.83 65.13
CA ILE A 706 -35.11 38.01 66.26
C ILE A 706 -35.01 38.76 67.59
N TYR A 707 -35.96 38.51 68.49
CA TYR A 707 -36.06 39.14 69.81
C TYR A 707 -35.98 38.05 70.88
N VAL A 708 -34.92 38.06 71.69
CA VAL A 708 -34.62 37.00 72.67
C VAL A 708 -34.44 37.55 74.09
N ASP A 709 -34.60 36.70 75.09
CA ASP A 709 -34.15 37.01 76.45
C ASP A 709 -32.63 36.83 76.63
N GLN A 710 -32.10 37.19 77.79
CA GLN A 710 -30.69 37.04 78.16
C GLN A 710 -30.17 35.59 78.11
N ASP A 711 -31.05 34.58 78.15
CA ASP A 711 -30.71 33.16 78.00
C ASP A 711 -30.80 32.69 76.53
N GLY A 712 -31.18 33.59 75.61
CA GLY A 712 -31.29 33.33 74.17
C GLY A 712 -32.64 32.74 73.72
N ASN A 713 -33.64 32.67 74.60
CA ASN A 713 -34.96 32.14 74.23
C ASN A 713 -35.75 33.21 73.46
N PRO A 714 -36.47 32.87 72.37
CA PRO A 714 -37.32 33.82 71.67
C PRO A 714 -38.50 34.26 72.54
N ILE A 715 -38.68 35.57 72.68
CA ILE A 715 -39.74 36.20 73.50
C ILE A 715 -40.78 36.98 72.67
N ALA A 716 -40.53 37.15 71.37
CA ALA A 716 -41.50 37.63 70.39
C ALA A 716 -41.23 36.98 69.03
N ASP A 717 -42.21 37.02 68.14
CA ASP A 717 -42.08 36.50 66.78
C ASP A 717 -40.98 37.24 65.99
N SER A 718 -40.26 36.50 65.16
CA SER A 718 -39.19 37.04 64.32
C SER A 718 -39.74 37.78 63.10
N GLU A 719 -39.13 38.91 62.75
CA GLU A 719 -39.47 39.69 61.56
C GLU A 719 -38.52 39.37 60.40
N LYS A 720 -38.94 39.64 59.16
CA LYS A 720 -38.18 39.39 57.94
C LYS A 720 -38.18 40.64 57.07
N LEU A 721 -36.98 41.07 56.67
CA LEU A 721 -36.75 42.15 55.72
C LEU A 721 -36.21 41.54 54.41
N THR A 722 -36.57 42.12 53.28
CA THR A 722 -36.15 41.69 51.93
C THR A 722 -35.84 42.91 51.08
N GLY A 723 -34.77 42.85 50.29
CA GLY A 723 -34.39 43.91 49.35
C GLY A 723 -33.30 43.43 48.38
N GLU A 724 -32.98 44.22 47.36
CA GLU A 724 -31.95 43.87 46.37
C GLU A 724 -30.57 43.77 47.05
N VAL A 725 -29.78 42.76 46.66
CA VAL A 725 -28.41 42.58 47.20
C VAL A 725 -27.58 43.85 46.96
N GLY A 726 -27.03 44.41 48.04
CA GLY A 726 -26.31 45.68 48.06
C GLY A 726 -27.13 46.88 48.55
N SER A 727 -28.47 46.80 48.60
CA SER A 727 -29.32 47.86 49.17
C SER A 727 -29.25 47.89 50.70
N GLU A 728 -29.42 49.07 51.30
CA GLU A 728 -29.42 49.24 52.76
C GLU A 728 -30.70 48.71 53.44
N TYR A 729 -30.57 48.24 54.68
CA TYR A 729 -31.67 47.89 55.59
C TYR A 729 -31.46 48.49 56.98
N THR A 730 -32.58 48.70 57.68
CA THR A 730 -32.65 49.11 59.09
C THR A 730 -33.65 48.25 59.83
N SER A 731 -33.29 47.79 61.03
CA SER A 731 -34.22 47.20 62.00
C SER A 731 -34.29 48.05 63.27
N THR A 732 -35.39 47.94 64.00
CA THR A 732 -35.60 48.63 65.28
C THR A 732 -36.00 47.66 66.39
N PRO A 733 -35.64 47.91 67.65
CA PRO A 733 -36.11 47.11 68.78
C PRO A 733 -37.63 47.24 68.94
N LYS A 734 -38.27 46.17 69.36
CA LYS A 734 -39.71 46.09 69.65
C LYS A 734 -39.99 46.35 71.12
N GLU A 735 -41.13 46.94 71.46
CA GLU A 735 -41.63 46.98 72.84
C GLU A 735 -42.31 45.63 73.14
N ILE A 736 -41.89 44.96 74.23
CA ILE A 736 -42.33 43.60 74.57
C ILE A 736 -42.82 43.63 76.02
N GLU A 737 -44.10 43.33 76.25
CA GLU A 737 -44.73 43.45 77.57
C GLU A 737 -44.02 42.56 78.62
N GLY A 738 -43.66 43.14 79.76
CA GLY A 738 -42.94 42.45 80.83
C GLY A 738 -41.45 42.24 80.57
N TYR A 739 -40.89 42.78 79.49
CA TYR A 739 -39.47 42.72 79.15
C TYR A 739 -38.92 44.12 78.84
N LYS A 740 -37.62 44.33 79.08
CA LYS A 740 -36.90 45.58 78.80
C LYS A 740 -35.68 45.28 77.93
N LEU A 741 -35.48 46.02 76.86
CA LEU A 741 -34.28 45.89 76.02
C LEU A 741 -33.03 46.17 76.86
N VAL A 742 -32.03 45.28 76.75
CA VAL A 742 -30.72 45.43 77.40
C VAL A 742 -29.56 45.45 76.40
N GLU A 743 -29.70 44.84 75.22
CA GLU A 743 -28.68 44.86 74.18
C GLU A 743 -29.30 45.10 72.80
N GLN A 744 -28.73 46.06 72.07
CA GLN A 744 -29.04 46.35 70.67
C GLN A 744 -27.87 45.87 69.80
N PRO A 745 -28.11 45.08 68.74
CA PRO A 745 -27.06 44.54 67.90
C PRO A 745 -26.41 45.62 67.03
N GLU A 746 -25.10 45.49 66.79
CA GLU A 746 -24.34 46.42 65.96
C GLU A 746 -24.81 46.42 64.48
N ASN A 747 -25.28 45.26 63.98
CA ASN A 747 -25.81 45.11 62.63
C ASN A 747 -27.31 45.44 62.49
N ALA A 748 -27.86 46.25 63.40
CA ALA A 748 -29.22 46.79 63.26
C ALA A 748 -29.41 47.69 62.01
N ASN A 749 -28.30 48.14 61.41
CA ASN A 749 -28.27 48.72 60.06
C ASN A 749 -27.18 48.01 59.26
N GLY A 750 -27.41 47.78 57.98
CA GLY A 750 -26.47 47.12 57.08
C GLY A 750 -26.94 47.12 55.64
N THR A 751 -26.35 46.30 54.78
CA THR A 751 -26.83 46.05 53.42
C THR A 751 -27.25 44.60 53.24
N PHE A 752 -28.25 44.35 52.39
CA PHE A 752 -28.67 42.99 52.03
C PHE A 752 -27.54 42.27 51.31
N THR A 753 -27.24 41.04 51.72
CA THR A 753 -26.29 40.15 51.05
C THR A 753 -26.98 38.94 50.43
N ASP A 754 -26.31 38.27 49.49
CA ASP A 754 -26.72 36.98 48.88
C ASP A 754 -26.67 35.78 49.85
N GLY A 755 -26.55 36.04 51.15
CA GLY A 755 -26.51 35.05 52.21
C GLY A 755 -27.41 35.47 53.37
N SER A 756 -27.94 34.50 54.11
CA SER A 756 -28.89 34.75 55.20
C SER A 756 -28.29 35.59 56.32
N GLN A 757 -28.82 36.79 56.55
CA GLN A 757 -28.40 37.67 57.64
C GLN A 757 -29.35 37.55 58.83
N THR A 758 -28.82 37.65 60.06
CA THR A 758 -29.63 37.64 61.28
C THR A 758 -29.26 38.82 62.19
N VAL A 759 -30.26 39.49 62.75
CA VAL A 759 -30.14 40.62 63.67
C VAL A 759 -30.86 40.25 64.97
N THR A 760 -30.19 40.35 66.11
CA THR A 760 -30.69 39.83 67.40
C THR A 760 -30.76 40.91 68.46
N TYR A 761 -31.96 41.22 68.95
CA TYR A 761 -32.18 42.12 70.09
C TYR A 761 -32.36 41.31 71.39
N VAL A 762 -31.67 41.70 72.46
CA VAL A 762 -31.68 40.96 73.74
C VAL A 762 -32.38 41.77 74.85
N TYR A 763 -33.24 41.11 75.61
CA TYR A 763 -34.09 41.71 76.63
C TYR A 763 -33.98 41.02 77.99
N GLU A 764 -34.20 41.79 79.07
CA GLU A 764 -34.28 41.33 80.45
C GLU A 764 -35.73 41.37 80.96
N LYS A 765 -36.14 40.39 81.76
CA LYS A 765 -37.52 40.28 82.26
C LYS A 765 -37.78 41.20 83.45
N ILE A 766 -38.83 42.02 83.38
CA ILE A 766 -39.19 43.00 84.42
C ILE A 766 -39.87 42.27 85.60
N THR A 767 -39.13 42.11 86.70
CA THR A 767 -39.60 41.37 87.90
C THR A 767 -40.16 42.28 89.01
N SER A 768 -41.03 43.25 88.69
CA SER A 768 -41.93 43.88 89.66
C SER A 768 -43.07 44.68 89.00
N ASN A 769 -44.32 44.45 89.44
CA ASN A 769 -45.53 45.16 89.01
C ASN A 769 -45.87 46.31 89.98
N PRO A 770 -46.45 47.42 89.50
CA PRO A 770 -47.91 47.57 89.65
C PRO A 770 -48.68 48.27 88.50
N VAL A 771 -49.74 47.60 88.02
CA VAL A 771 -51.17 47.99 87.92
C VAL A 771 -51.58 49.50 87.99
N PRO A 772 -52.77 49.89 87.46
CA PRO A 772 -53.09 50.19 86.05
C PRO A 772 -53.71 51.61 85.88
N THR A 773 -54.01 52.08 84.65
CA THR A 773 -55.23 52.90 84.42
C THR A 773 -55.68 52.91 82.97
N GLU A 774 -56.92 52.45 82.73
CA GLU A 774 -57.73 52.83 81.58
C GLU A 774 -58.65 53.99 82.01
N PRO A 775 -58.92 54.98 81.15
CA PRO A 775 -60.33 55.33 80.98
C PRO A 775 -60.76 55.59 79.53
N GLN A 776 -61.89 54.96 79.21
CA GLN A 776 -63.02 55.30 78.32
C GLN A 776 -63.07 56.63 77.49
N PRO A 777 -63.91 56.64 76.43
CA PRO A 777 -63.85 57.58 75.31
C PRO A 777 -64.83 58.77 75.39
N THR A 778 -64.70 59.70 74.44
CA THR A 778 -65.65 60.83 74.25
C THR A 778 -65.84 61.23 72.78
N GLU A 779 -67.09 61.17 72.32
CA GLU A 779 -67.68 62.06 71.29
C GLU A 779 -67.78 63.53 71.78
N PRO A 780 -68.22 64.53 70.97
CA PRO A 780 -68.37 64.59 69.51
C PRO A 780 -67.66 65.81 68.84
N GLN A 781 -67.68 65.87 67.50
CA GLN A 781 -67.25 67.02 66.67
C GLN A 781 -68.05 68.31 66.99
N PRO A 782 -67.45 69.52 66.98
CA PRO A 782 -67.50 70.34 65.75
C PRO A 782 -66.35 71.37 65.56
N THR A 783 -65.77 71.48 64.36
CA THR A 783 -65.22 72.76 63.84
C THR A 783 -65.17 72.77 62.31
N GLU A 784 -65.63 73.86 61.72
CA GLU A 784 -65.55 74.29 60.30
C GLU A 784 -65.22 75.80 60.32
N PRO A 785 -64.81 76.47 59.22
CA PRO A 785 -64.61 75.98 57.84
C PRO A 785 -63.28 76.39 57.15
N GLN A 786 -62.90 75.62 56.12
CA GLN A 786 -62.07 76.03 54.95
C GLN A 786 -60.61 76.55 55.18
N PRO A 787 -59.71 76.48 54.16
CA PRO A 787 -59.81 77.27 52.94
C PRO A 787 -59.91 76.47 51.63
N ASP A 788 -60.36 77.17 50.59
CA ASP A 788 -60.46 76.64 49.22
C ASP A 788 -59.09 76.32 48.62
N HIS A 789 -59.15 75.52 47.55
CA HIS A 789 -58.23 75.50 46.42
C HIS A 789 -57.58 76.89 46.16
N PRO A 790 -56.24 76.94 45.96
CA PRO A 790 -55.82 76.94 44.56
C PRO A 790 -54.55 76.15 44.23
N GLU A 791 -54.49 75.73 42.97
CA GLU A 791 -53.28 75.55 42.15
C GLU A 791 -52.35 76.78 42.22
N PRO A 792 -51.04 76.62 41.94
CA PRO A 792 -50.49 77.49 40.91
C PRO A 792 -49.55 76.78 39.91
N ASP A 793 -49.61 77.27 38.69
CA ASP A 793 -48.94 76.76 37.50
C ASP A 793 -47.76 77.69 37.07
N GLN A 794 -46.71 77.09 36.47
CA GLN A 794 -45.61 77.74 35.69
C GLN A 794 -44.66 78.75 36.42
N PRO A 795 -43.58 79.30 35.78
CA PRO A 795 -43.02 79.04 34.44
C PRO A 795 -41.49 78.83 34.33
N VAL A 796 -41.10 78.56 33.08
CA VAL A 796 -39.77 78.55 32.44
C VAL A 796 -38.92 79.81 32.74
N GLN A 797 -37.59 79.70 32.95
CA GLN A 797 -36.53 80.12 31.98
C GLN A 797 -35.08 80.16 32.55
N ASP A 798 -34.13 79.79 31.68
CA ASP A 798 -32.78 80.36 31.50
C ASP A 798 -31.56 79.97 32.38
N LYS A 799 -30.48 79.67 31.63
CA LYS A 799 -29.02 79.86 31.89
C LYS A 799 -28.18 78.77 32.58
N LEU A 800 -27.30 78.22 31.74
CA LEU A 800 -26.00 77.59 32.03
C LEU A 800 -25.13 78.38 33.03
N PRO A 801 -24.20 77.69 33.70
CA PRO A 801 -22.79 78.09 33.57
C PRO A 801 -21.87 76.97 33.07
N GLN A 802 -20.77 77.39 32.41
CA GLN A 802 -19.65 76.55 31.97
C GLN A 802 -18.50 76.50 33.02
N THR A 803 -17.39 75.85 32.63
CA THR A 803 -15.99 75.89 33.16
C THR A 803 -15.65 74.85 34.24
N ALA A 804 -14.78 73.85 33.97
CA ALA A 804 -13.32 73.84 33.64
C ALA A 804 -12.46 74.17 34.87
N THR A 805 -11.55 73.31 35.35
CA THR A 805 -10.22 72.94 34.79
C THR A 805 -9.74 71.57 35.31
N ASN A 806 -9.10 70.68 34.54
CA ASN A 806 -7.71 70.68 33.99
C ASN A 806 -6.55 70.69 35.00
N THR A 807 -5.69 69.65 34.97
CA THR A 807 -4.24 69.66 34.60
C THR A 807 -3.79 68.18 34.53
N PHE A 808 -3.22 67.54 33.49
CA PHE A 808 -2.21 67.79 32.41
C PHE A 808 -0.92 66.95 32.64
N ASN A 809 -0.66 65.99 31.74
CA ASN A 809 0.64 65.63 31.12
C ASN A 809 0.44 64.36 30.25
N ILE A 810 0.40 64.46 28.92
CA ILE A 810 1.56 64.38 27.99
C ILE A 810 2.44 63.12 28.21
N MET A 811 2.35 62.11 27.33
CA MET A 811 3.45 61.76 26.41
C MET A 811 3.00 60.88 25.22
N ILE A 812 3.86 60.83 24.19
CA ILE A 812 3.62 60.30 22.83
C ILE A 812 4.22 58.89 22.67
N MET A 813 3.73 58.15 21.66
CA MET A 813 4.23 56.86 21.14
C MET A 813 5.70 56.48 21.42
N GLY A 814 5.93 55.19 21.73
CA GLY A 814 7.19 54.50 21.40
C GLY A 814 7.53 53.28 22.27
N GLY A 815 7.89 52.15 21.64
CA GLY A 815 8.39 50.92 22.30
C GLY A 815 7.26 50.03 22.88
N LEU A 816 6.99 48.80 22.45
CA LEU A 816 7.80 47.72 21.85
C LEU A 816 8.81 47.09 22.83
N MET A 817 8.66 45.77 23.02
CA MET A 817 9.42 44.82 23.87
C MET A 817 9.20 44.87 25.39
N MET A 818 8.61 43.79 25.92
CA MET A 818 9.23 42.74 26.77
C MET A 818 8.08 41.82 27.23
N ILE A 819 8.13 40.49 27.36
CA ILE A 819 9.09 39.36 27.19
C ILE A 819 8.11 38.15 27.10
N ILE A 820 8.22 37.11 26.25
CA ILE A 820 9.23 36.04 26.21
C ILE A 820 9.30 35.48 24.77
N GLY A 821 10.45 35.62 24.11
CA GLY A 821 10.87 34.69 23.07
C GLY A 821 11.82 33.66 23.68
N MET A 822 11.42 32.39 23.77
CA MET A 822 12.29 31.32 24.29
C MET A 822 12.09 29.96 23.58
N ILE A 823 11.77 29.99 22.29
CA ILE A 823 11.72 28.79 21.42
C ILE A 823 12.62 28.99 20.18
N MET A 824 13.88 29.38 20.41
CA MET A 824 14.97 29.30 19.41
C MET A 824 16.33 29.10 20.10
N LEU A 825 16.45 28.09 20.98
CA LEU A 825 17.76 27.68 21.54
C LEU A 825 17.80 26.20 21.98
N LEU A 826 17.13 25.31 21.25
CA LEU A 826 17.14 23.85 21.48
C LEU A 826 17.54 23.02 20.24
N VAL A 827 18.28 23.60 19.30
CA VAL A 827 18.98 22.85 18.22
C VAL A 827 20.50 22.78 18.46
N TRP A 828 21.02 23.39 19.53
CA TRP A 828 22.44 23.29 19.88
C TRP A 828 22.68 23.27 21.40
N ASN A 829 22.80 22.05 21.97
CA ASN A 829 23.96 21.58 22.76
C ASN A 829 23.63 20.48 23.81
N LYS A 830 23.39 19.26 23.34
CA LYS A 830 23.62 17.99 24.07
C LYS A 830 23.67 16.87 23.02
N ARG A 831 24.75 16.10 22.84
CA ARG A 831 26.04 16.01 23.53
C ARG A 831 27.18 15.95 22.51
N ARG A 832 28.33 16.52 22.85
CA ARG A 832 29.64 16.15 22.26
C ARG A 832 30.55 15.67 23.40
N LYS A 833 31.57 14.87 23.06
CA LYS A 833 32.56 14.20 23.93
C LYS A 833 32.14 12.79 24.40
N THR A 834 32.97 11.73 24.30
CA THR A 834 34.42 11.71 23.96
C THR A 834 34.98 10.30 23.66
N LEU A 835 36.11 10.26 22.91
CA LEU A 835 37.21 9.25 22.92
C LEU A 835 36.88 7.84 22.37
N GLU A 836 37.78 7.09 21.72
CA GLU A 836 39.09 7.39 21.07
C GLU A 836 39.52 6.20 20.17
N VAL A 837 40.42 6.49 19.19
CA VAL A 837 41.55 5.65 18.68
C VAL A 837 41.25 4.15 18.42
N MET A 838 41.39 3.65 17.20
CA MET A 838 42.63 3.69 16.40
C MET A 838 42.38 3.60 14.89
#